data_AF-A0A819XFI7-F1
#
_entry.id   AF-A0A819XFI7-F1
#
_cell.length_a   1.000
_cell.length_b   1.000
_cell.length_c   1.000
_cell.angle_alpha   90.00
_cell.angle_beta   90.00
_cell.angle_gamma   90.00
#
_symmetry.space_group_name_H-M   'P 1'
#
loop_
_entity.id
_entity.type
_entity.pdbx_description
1 polymer ?
#
loop_
_entity_poly.entity_id
_entity_poly.type
_entity_poly.pdbx_seq_one_letter_code
_entity_poly.pdbx_strand_id
1 'polypeptide(L)'
;MASCSYDVHVQEIMGALIVGSTLVMLHSQGNMDLEYVLTVLDEKQISYIQSVPAYFTNMCDFLLEQNYRNFVALRTIDIGGDVSTVQLVEKLYQNISGNVRITNTYGPAEATVDCTCRIIDLLVDKTTIPIGRLLSNYRCMILDGFSQSVTIDQESELFVGGAGVFAGYFGRDDLTAKALVEIDGQLFYRTGDLVRMDKNNLIYYRGRKDHQIKLRGQRVELGEIERCLLNTFISACVVIKWDDDHLIAYVQSSSIDDKQLREHCQSHLPPHMIPSMFIILDKLPLNANGKIDRKLLPPPNFSSITISNNEAQYIEPNDIVEMKIHLIWCEILQRTDISINTSFFSIGGHSLLLMKLYHRYKVVFNLDSRTINIAQLIEQFTIAEHASLIKHWSDYVQQDVDSWYLLNFTSDDSVTDGFSSTSKGRLYIRHKNIDDLSQGVTMIIEQLEKSCLSAVIQEIYIMWITDPRFNENNELKQRLAAIVVSQAYELTVLEELEKISDQKHSHNVQIPWAVLIEKESHSTLLKGMNRETLEKHYRTKITDILLANVTIDTSSNITEQERFTQSHTLIEHDKLLDPSLQPSIETNNKEKCKDIFLTGSTGFLGTYLLDELLKQTDANIYCLVRSKRSTHTLQSRVIYLYGDLTLPQLGLHNDQYSMLVSKMRSIYHCGADVNVIKSYTDLRSANVLGTLELIKLACLANCRINYISTLSVLDENDQSGYVQSKQVSECLMKKASERDLTVSILRPGKNTSSTII
;
A
#
# COMPACT_ATOMS: atom_id res chain seq x y z
N MET A 1 -19.11 -6.86 -26.30
CA MET A 1 -18.30 -6.15 -25.28
C MET A 1 -17.81 -4.82 -25.82
N ALA A 2 -17.36 -4.75 -27.07
CA ALA A 2 -16.76 -3.56 -27.66
C ALA A 2 -17.81 -2.48 -28.01
N SER A 3 -17.43 -1.21 -27.83
CA SER A 3 -18.21 -0.09 -28.37
C SER A 3 -18.10 -0.06 -29.91
N CYS A 4 -19.15 0.40 -30.59
CA CYS A 4 -19.17 0.56 -32.04
C CYS A 4 -18.14 1.57 -32.58
N SER A 5 -17.53 2.37 -31.70
CA SER A 5 -16.42 3.27 -32.05
C SER A 5 -15.07 2.56 -32.19
N TYR A 6 -14.95 1.30 -31.75
CA TYR A 6 -13.75 0.48 -31.89
C TYR A 6 -14.00 -0.63 -32.90
N ASP A 7 -13.12 -0.80 -33.87
CA ASP A 7 -13.21 -1.80 -34.94
C ASP A 7 -13.39 -3.25 -34.45
N VAL A 8 -12.90 -3.59 -33.25
CA VAL A 8 -13.13 -4.87 -32.56
C VAL A 8 -14.61 -5.28 -32.50
N HIS A 9 -15.56 -4.33 -32.46
CA HIS A 9 -16.99 -4.67 -32.51
C HIS A 9 -17.38 -5.40 -33.81
N VAL A 10 -16.68 -5.14 -34.91
CA VAL A 10 -16.88 -5.81 -36.21
C VAL A 10 -16.57 -7.30 -36.06
N GLN A 11 -15.50 -7.65 -35.34
CA GLN A 11 -15.16 -9.05 -35.06
C GLN A 11 -16.20 -9.73 -34.18
N GLU A 12 -16.75 -9.06 -33.15
CA GLU A 12 -17.84 -9.62 -32.34
C GLU A 12 -19.08 -9.93 -33.17
N ILE A 13 -19.52 -8.96 -33.99
CA ILE A 13 -20.74 -9.09 -34.79
C ILE A 13 -20.54 -10.07 -35.94
N MET A 14 -19.56 -9.84 -36.81
CA MET A 14 -19.35 -10.65 -38.00
C MET A 14 -18.86 -12.05 -37.64
N GLY A 15 -17.99 -12.17 -36.63
CA GLY A 15 -17.48 -13.45 -36.15
C GLY A 15 -18.61 -14.37 -35.67
N ALA A 16 -19.64 -13.83 -35.02
CA ALA A 16 -20.81 -14.59 -34.64
C ALA A 16 -21.73 -14.93 -35.82
N LEU A 17 -22.07 -13.92 -36.64
CA LEU A 17 -23.07 -14.06 -37.70
C LEU A 17 -22.62 -14.98 -38.84
N ILE A 18 -21.35 -14.96 -39.22
CA ILE A 18 -20.82 -15.76 -40.35
C ILE A 18 -20.83 -17.27 -40.05
N VAL A 19 -20.71 -17.65 -38.78
CA VAL A 19 -20.68 -19.07 -38.36
C VAL A 19 -22.01 -19.55 -37.77
N GLY A 20 -23.07 -18.74 -37.86
CA GLY A 20 -24.40 -19.06 -37.32
C GLY A 20 -24.47 -19.11 -35.79
N SER A 21 -23.55 -18.42 -35.10
CA SER A 21 -23.57 -18.31 -33.63
C SER A 21 -24.53 -17.21 -33.17
N THR A 22 -24.92 -17.28 -31.90
CA THR A 22 -25.75 -16.26 -31.25
C THR A 22 -24.88 -15.08 -30.79
N LEU A 23 -25.24 -13.87 -31.20
CA LEU A 23 -24.68 -12.63 -30.67
C LEU A 23 -25.52 -12.15 -29.48
N VAL A 24 -24.90 -12.01 -28.30
CA VAL A 24 -25.54 -11.46 -27.10
C VAL A 24 -25.14 -10.00 -26.93
N MET A 25 -26.10 -9.09 -27.10
CA MET A 25 -25.89 -7.66 -26.91
C MET A 25 -26.01 -7.31 -25.43
N LEU A 26 -24.97 -6.67 -24.89
CA LEU A 26 -25.06 -6.04 -23.56
C LEU A 26 -25.90 -4.76 -23.65
N HIS A 27 -26.53 -4.37 -22.55
CA HIS A 27 -27.14 -3.04 -22.48
C HIS A 27 -26.06 -1.95 -22.55
N SER A 28 -26.48 -0.70 -22.83
CA SER A 28 -25.56 0.45 -22.94
C SER A 28 -24.67 0.55 -21.70
N GLN A 29 -23.35 0.57 -21.91
CA GLN A 29 -22.33 0.59 -20.85
C GLN A 29 -22.33 -0.61 -19.88
N GLY A 30 -23.12 -1.65 -20.15
CA GLY A 30 -23.15 -2.86 -19.32
C GLY A 30 -21.81 -3.59 -19.27
N ASN A 31 -20.94 -3.38 -20.26
CA ASN A 31 -19.56 -3.89 -20.22
C ASN A 31 -18.72 -3.31 -19.06
N MET A 32 -19.15 -2.21 -18.45
CA MET A 32 -18.44 -1.59 -17.32
C MET A 32 -18.98 -2.07 -15.95
N ASP A 33 -20.08 -2.81 -15.93
CA ASP A 33 -20.62 -3.48 -14.74
C ASP A 33 -20.19 -4.95 -14.77
N LEU A 34 -19.09 -5.27 -14.08
CA LEU A 34 -18.53 -6.64 -14.06
C LEU A 34 -19.53 -7.65 -13.51
N GLU A 35 -20.29 -7.31 -12.46
CA GLU A 35 -21.32 -8.20 -11.90
C GLU A 35 -22.35 -8.57 -12.96
N TYR A 36 -22.88 -7.59 -13.69
CA TYR A 36 -23.79 -7.84 -14.81
C TYR A 36 -23.13 -8.70 -15.91
N VAL A 37 -21.88 -8.41 -16.27
CA VAL A 37 -21.15 -9.20 -17.26
C VAL A 37 -21.02 -10.66 -16.81
N LEU A 38 -20.67 -10.91 -15.54
CA LEU A 38 -20.58 -12.27 -15.00
C LEU A 38 -21.94 -12.97 -15.00
N THR A 39 -23.02 -12.29 -14.63
CA THR A 39 -24.39 -12.82 -14.74
C THR A 39 -24.72 -13.21 -16.18
N VAL A 40 -24.39 -12.35 -17.16
CA VAL A 40 -24.63 -12.66 -18.58
C VAL A 40 -23.77 -13.84 -19.04
N LEU A 41 -22.50 -13.92 -18.63
CA LEU A 41 -21.60 -15.02 -18.96
C LEU A 41 -22.20 -16.37 -18.54
N ASP A 42 -22.75 -16.44 -17.33
CA ASP A 42 -23.36 -17.63 -16.77
C ASP A 42 -24.76 -17.90 -17.35
N GLU A 43 -25.71 -16.96 -17.22
CA GLU A 43 -27.10 -17.18 -17.66
C GLU A 43 -27.23 -17.42 -19.15
N LYS A 44 -26.40 -16.77 -19.97
CA LYS A 44 -26.42 -16.91 -21.44
C LYS A 44 -25.42 -17.94 -21.93
N GLN A 45 -24.68 -18.60 -21.03
CA GLN A 45 -23.71 -19.64 -21.35
C GLN A 45 -22.74 -19.18 -22.46
N ILE A 46 -22.14 -18.01 -22.26
CA ILE A 46 -21.28 -17.36 -23.24
C ILE A 46 -20.04 -18.22 -23.48
N SER A 47 -19.70 -18.46 -24.76
CA SER A 47 -18.58 -19.33 -25.15
C SER A 47 -17.34 -18.59 -25.67
N TYR A 48 -17.48 -17.32 -26.05
CA TYR A 48 -16.42 -16.44 -26.52
C TYR A 48 -16.61 -15.05 -25.92
N ILE A 49 -15.53 -14.49 -25.37
CA ILE A 49 -15.47 -13.10 -24.93
C ILE A 49 -14.15 -12.49 -25.39
N GLN A 50 -14.18 -11.20 -25.71
CA GLN A 50 -12.98 -10.46 -26.05
C GLN A 50 -12.92 -9.11 -25.35
N SER A 51 -11.72 -8.70 -24.97
CA SER A 51 -11.46 -7.39 -24.37
C SER A 51 -9.96 -7.09 -24.30
N VAL A 52 -9.61 -5.95 -23.73
CA VAL A 52 -8.23 -5.52 -23.49
C VAL A 52 -7.65 -6.16 -22.21
N PRO A 53 -6.31 -6.32 -22.10
CA PRO A 53 -5.68 -6.91 -20.91
C PRO A 53 -6.15 -6.30 -19.58
N ALA A 54 -6.20 -4.97 -19.50
CA ALA A 54 -6.56 -4.26 -18.27
C ALA A 54 -8.00 -4.55 -17.80
N TYR A 55 -8.92 -4.78 -18.74
CA TYR A 55 -10.29 -5.18 -18.43
C TYR A 55 -10.33 -6.56 -17.76
N PHE A 56 -9.59 -7.52 -18.32
CA PHE A 56 -9.51 -8.86 -17.75
C PHE A 56 -8.78 -8.90 -16.41
N THR A 57 -7.78 -8.04 -16.18
CA THR A 57 -7.18 -7.87 -14.85
C THR A 57 -8.23 -7.46 -13.82
N ASN A 58 -9.01 -6.42 -14.13
CA ASN A 58 -10.10 -5.97 -13.25
C ASN A 58 -11.15 -7.06 -13.02
N MET A 59 -11.50 -7.81 -14.06
CA MET A 59 -12.44 -8.92 -13.96
C MET A 59 -11.91 -10.04 -13.04
N CYS A 60 -10.63 -10.41 -13.16
CA CYS A 60 -10.01 -11.41 -12.27
C CYS A 60 -9.97 -10.95 -10.81
N ASP A 61 -9.60 -9.68 -10.57
CA ASP A 61 -9.59 -9.13 -9.22
C ASP A 61 -11.00 -9.15 -8.61
N PHE A 62 -12.03 -8.80 -9.39
CA PHE A 62 -13.43 -8.87 -8.96
C PHE A 62 -13.91 -10.31 -8.69
N LEU A 63 -13.53 -11.28 -9.52
CA LEU A 63 -13.85 -12.71 -9.32
C LEU A 63 -13.28 -13.24 -8.01
N LEU A 64 -12.05 -12.83 -7.66
CA LEU A 64 -11.40 -13.20 -6.39
C LEU A 64 -12.20 -12.67 -5.18
N GLU A 65 -12.69 -11.43 -5.25
CA GLU A 65 -13.49 -10.83 -4.17
C GLU A 65 -14.84 -11.52 -3.97
N GLN A 66 -15.52 -11.90 -5.07
CA GLN A 66 -16.84 -12.53 -5.02
C GLN A 66 -16.80 -14.05 -4.82
N ASN A 67 -15.61 -14.65 -4.78
CA ASN A 67 -15.39 -16.10 -4.77
C ASN A 67 -16.16 -16.85 -5.87
N TYR A 68 -16.35 -16.20 -7.02
CA TYR A 68 -17.09 -16.73 -8.16
C TYR A 68 -16.13 -17.43 -9.13
N ARG A 69 -16.38 -18.70 -9.51
CA ARG A 69 -15.37 -19.50 -10.25
C ARG A 69 -15.88 -20.34 -11.43
N ASN A 70 -17.18 -20.35 -11.75
CA ASN A 70 -17.74 -21.33 -12.70
C ASN A 70 -18.29 -20.69 -13.97
N PHE A 71 -17.51 -20.70 -15.06
CA PHE A 71 -17.97 -20.37 -16.42
C PHE A 71 -17.76 -21.55 -17.37
N VAL A 72 -18.52 -22.64 -17.15
CA VAL A 72 -18.32 -23.92 -17.85
C VAL A 72 -18.48 -23.81 -19.37
N ALA A 73 -19.34 -22.89 -19.84
CA ALA A 73 -19.56 -22.67 -21.26
C ALA A 73 -18.46 -21.87 -21.95
N LEU A 74 -17.64 -21.12 -21.20
CA LEU A 74 -16.60 -20.26 -21.76
C LEU A 74 -15.49 -21.13 -22.36
N ARG A 75 -15.22 -20.96 -23.65
CA ARG A 75 -14.24 -21.77 -24.40
C ARG A 75 -13.05 -20.95 -24.87
N THR A 76 -13.25 -19.67 -25.14
CA THR A 76 -12.20 -18.79 -25.67
C THR A 76 -12.29 -17.40 -25.04
N ILE A 77 -11.15 -16.92 -24.56
CA ILE A 77 -10.93 -15.53 -24.14
C ILE A 77 -9.92 -14.94 -25.09
N ASP A 78 -10.31 -13.88 -25.77
CA ASP A 78 -9.47 -13.18 -26.72
C ASP A 78 -9.00 -11.86 -26.14
N ILE A 79 -7.68 -11.68 -26.08
CA ILE A 79 -7.05 -10.52 -25.48
C ILE A 79 -6.33 -9.77 -26.59
N GLY A 80 -6.70 -8.51 -26.79
CA GLY A 80 -6.13 -7.68 -27.85
C GLY A 80 -6.14 -6.20 -27.50
N GLY A 81 -5.61 -5.38 -28.39
CA GLY A 81 -5.64 -3.92 -28.22
C GLY A 81 -4.55 -3.33 -27.30
N ASP A 82 -3.96 -4.10 -26.38
CA ASP A 82 -2.81 -3.68 -25.55
C ASP A 82 -1.83 -4.84 -25.30
N VAL A 83 -0.71 -4.57 -24.63
CA VAL A 83 0.29 -5.59 -24.29
C VAL A 83 -0.24 -6.54 -23.21
N SER A 84 -0.32 -7.83 -23.54
CA SER A 84 -0.66 -8.90 -22.60
C SER A 84 0.55 -9.36 -21.78
N THR A 85 0.34 -9.65 -20.50
CA THR A 85 1.38 -10.14 -19.58
C THR A 85 1.17 -11.61 -19.22
N VAL A 86 2.26 -12.31 -18.89
CA VAL A 86 2.19 -13.71 -18.41
C VAL A 86 1.35 -13.79 -17.14
N GLN A 87 1.50 -12.81 -16.24
CA GLN A 87 0.79 -12.74 -14.96
C GLN A 87 -0.73 -12.63 -15.15
N LEU A 88 -1.19 -11.87 -16.14
CA LEU A 88 -2.62 -11.80 -16.46
C LEU A 88 -3.14 -13.17 -16.94
N VAL A 89 -2.40 -13.83 -17.82
CA VAL A 89 -2.80 -15.14 -18.36
C VAL A 89 -2.83 -16.19 -17.26
N GLU A 90 -1.85 -16.20 -16.35
CA GLU A 90 -1.85 -17.03 -15.15
C GLU A 90 -3.06 -16.76 -14.26
N LYS A 91 -3.36 -15.48 -13.98
CA LYS A 91 -4.57 -15.09 -13.22
C LYS A 91 -5.85 -15.60 -13.88
N LEU A 92 -5.97 -15.50 -15.21
CA LEU A 92 -7.14 -15.99 -15.94
C LEU A 92 -7.29 -17.50 -15.80
N TYR A 93 -6.22 -18.28 -15.99
CA TYR A 93 -6.26 -19.73 -15.79
C TYR A 93 -6.57 -20.15 -14.35
N GLN A 94 -6.15 -19.36 -13.35
CA GLN A 94 -6.42 -19.64 -11.94
C GLN A 94 -7.87 -19.32 -11.53
N ASN A 95 -8.47 -18.29 -12.11
CA ASN A 95 -9.77 -17.78 -11.70
C ASN A 95 -10.95 -18.28 -12.53
N ILE A 96 -10.71 -18.70 -13.77
CA ILE A 96 -11.75 -19.15 -14.69
C ILE A 96 -11.64 -20.66 -14.84
N SER A 97 -12.60 -21.38 -14.25
CA SER A 97 -12.63 -22.84 -14.34
C SER A 97 -13.05 -23.30 -15.74
N GLY A 98 -12.33 -24.27 -16.30
CA GLY A 98 -12.66 -24.92 -17.57
C GLY A 98 -11.47 -25.01 -18.54
N ASN A 99 -11.67 -25.69 -19.67
CA ASN A 99 -10.69 -25.75 -20.75
C ASN A 99 -10.79 -24.51 -21.66
N VAL A 100 -10.59 -23.33 -21.07
CA VAL A 100 -10.57 -22.06 -21.82
C VAL A 100 -9.27 -21.93 -22.60
N ARG A 101 -9.38 -21.59 -23.88
CA ARG A 101 -8.24 -21.13 -24.69
C ARG A 101 -8.11 -19.63 -24.55
N ILE A 102 -6.91 -19.16 -24.21
CA ILE A 102 -6.61 -17.73 -24.18
C ILE A 102 -5.83 -17.40 -25.43
N THR A 103 -6.31 -16.44 -26.21
CA THR A 103 -5.64 -15.92 -27.40
C THR A 103 -5.15 -14.50 -27.15
N ASN A 104 -3.97 -14.19 -27.71
CA ASN A 104 -3.45 -12.84 -27.82
C ASN A 104 -3.54 -12.43 -29.29
N THR A 105 -4.29 -11.37 -29.61
CA THR A 105 -4.44 -10.85 -30.97
C THR A 105 -3.86 -9.46 -31.10
N TYR A 106 -3.49 -9.12 -32.33
CA TYR A 106 -2.92 -7.83 -32.65
C TYR A 106 -3.29 -7.43 -34.08
N GLY A 107 -3.78 -6.21 -34.21
CA GLY A 107 -3.79 -5.47 -35.46
C GLY A 107 -4.05 -3.99 -35.21
N PRO A 108 -3.52 -3.11 -36.08
CA PRO A 108 -4.01 -1.74 -36.20
C PRO A 108 -5.34 -1.72 -36.96
N ALA A 109 -6.16 -0.69 -36.76
CA ALA A 109 -7.42 -0.51 -37.48
C ALA A 109 -7.23 -0.46 -39.01
N GLU A 110 -6.11 0.07 -39.46
CA GLU A 110 -5.70 0.11 -40.86
C GLU A 110 -5.41 -1.28 -41.47
N ALA A 111 -5.33 -2.32 -40.63
CA ALA A 111 -5.22 -3.73 -41.02
C ALA A 111 -6.49 -4.55 -40.72
N THR A 112 -7.62 -3.88 -40.45
CA THR A 112 -8.93 -4.49 -40.14
C THR A 112 -8.92 -5.37 -38.90
N VAL A 113 -9.08 -4.75 -37.73
CA VAL A 113 -9.15 -5.40 -36.41
C VAL A 113 -7.84 -6.08 -36.01
N ASP A 114 -7.62 -7.31 -36.47
CA ASP A 114 -6.48 -8.14 -36.09
C ASP A 114 -5.82 -8.75 -37.32
N CYS A 115 -4.49 -8.73 -37.34
CA CYS A 115 -3.67 -9.32 -38.41
C CYS A 115 -2.76 -10.44 -37.92
N THR A 116 -2.57 -10.59 -36.60
CA THR A 116 -1.84 -11.71 -35.99
C THR A 116 -2.59 -12.30 -34.81
N CYS A 117 -2.33 -13.57 -34.52
CA CYS A 117 -2.89 -14.29 -33.37
C CYS A 117 -1.89 -15.29 -32.78
N ARG A 118 -1.86 -15.37 -31.44
CA ARG A 118 -1.22 -16.43 -30.65
C ARG A 118 -2.26 -17.08 -29.76
N ILE A 119 -2.48 -18.39 -29.91
CA ILE A 119 -3.05 -19.19 -28.82
C ILE A 119 -1.96 -19.32 -27.76
N ILE A 120 -2.18 -18.76 -26.57
CA ILE A 120 -1.16 -18.68 -25.52
C ILE A 120 -0.98 -20.06 -24.90
N ASP A 121 0.29 -20.46 -24.73
CA ASP A 121 0.67 -21.69 -24.03
C ASP A 121 1.73 -21.36 -22.98
N LEU A 122 1.34 -21.32 -21.70
CA LEU A 122 2.23 -20.99 -20.59
C LEU A 122 3.38 -21.99 -20.39
N LEU A 123 3.34 -23.17 -21.01
CA LEU A 123 4.49 -24.08 -21.02
C LEU A 123 5.64 -23.54 -21.89
N VAL A 124 5.34 -22.68 -22.86
CA VAL A 124 6.29 -22.12 -23.83
C VAL A 124 6.44 -20.61 -23.65
N ASP A 125 5.35 -19.89 -23.46
CA ASP A 125 5.27 -18.42 -23.39
C ASP A 125 5.52 -17.90 -21.96
N LYS A 126 6.66 -18.29 -21.35
CA LYS A 126 6.92 -18.12 -19.91
C LYS A 126 7.28 -16.71 -19.46
N THR A 127 7.80 -15.87 -20.36
CA THR A 127 8.37 -14.56 -20.00
C THR A 127 7.71 -13.41 -20.73
N THR A 128 7.34 -13.60 -21.98
CA THR A 128 6.69 -12.59 -22.82
C THR A 128 5.67 -13.26 -23.71
N ILE A 129 4.49 -12.66 -23.83
CA ILE A 129 3.44 -13.15 -24.72
C ILE A 129 3.69 -12.58 -26.14
N PRO A 130 3.94 -13.42 -27.17
CA PRO A 130 4.07 -12.94 -28.53
C PRO A 130 2.71 -12.48 -29.06
N ILE A 131 2.71 -11.55 -30.02
CA ILE A 131 1.51 -11.20 -30.81
C ILE A 131 1.17 -12.29 -31.84
N GLY A 132 2.08 -13.25 -32.02
CA GLY A 132 1.81 -14.54 -32.64
C GLY A 132 2.22 -14.60 -34.10
N ARG A 133 1.39 -15.27 -34.91
CA ARG A 133 1.60 -15.46 -36.34
C ARG A 133 0.53 -14.71 -37.12
N LEU A 134 0.83 -14.37 -38.37
CA LEU A 134 -0.13 -13.77 -39.28
C LEU A 134 -1.38 -14.64 -39.45
N LEU A 135 -2.53 -13.98 -39.50
CA LEU A 135 -3.78 -14.59 -39.92
C LEU A 135 -3.76 -14.87 -41.43
N SER A 136 -4.66 -15.76 -41.88
CA SER A 136 -4.83 -16.07 -43.29
C SER A 136 -5.09 -14.80 -44.11
N ASN A 137 -4.56 -14.75 -45.33
CA ASN A 137 -4.67 -13.63 -46.28
C ASN A 137 -3.93 -12.34 -45.87
N TYR A 138 -3.17 -12.38 -44.77
CA TYR A 138 -2.19 -11.35 -44.44
C TYR A 138 -0.77 -11.79 -44.80
N ARG A 139 0.08 -10.79 -44.97
CA ARG A 139 1.53 -10.89 -45.10
C ARG A 139 2.16 -9.77 -44.29
N CYS A 140 3.39 -9.96 -43.84
CA CYS A 140 4.13 -8.87 -43.22
C CYS A 140 5.55 -8.81 -43.73
N MET A 141 6.12 -7.61 -43.63
CA MET A 141 7.55 -7.39 -43.73
C MET A 141 8.01 -6.75 -42.42
N ILE A 142 9.18 -7.15 -41.95
CA ILE A 142 9.82 -6.54 -40.79
C ILE A 142 11.08 -5.90 -41.35
N LEU A 143 11.16 -4.57 -41.29
CA LEU A 143 12.17 -3.78 -42.00
C LEU A 143 12.85 -2.77 -41.09
N ASP A 144 14.16 -2.59 -41.26
CA ASP A 144 14.87 -1.44 -40.72
C ASP A 144 14.84 -0.32 -41.76
N GLY A 145 13.81 0.54 -41.65
CA GLY A 145 13.51 1.53 -42.68
C GLY A 145 12.88 0.89 -43.92
N PHE A 146 13.40 1.19 -45.11
CA PHE A 146 12.94 0.60 -46.38
C PHE A 146 13.90 -0.49 -46.91
N SER A 147 14.88 -0.90 -46.10
CA SER A 147 15.79 -1.98 -46.45
C SER A 147 15.10 -3.34 -46.31
N GLN A 148 15.18 -4.20 -47.33
CA GLN A 148 14.54 -5.51 -47.34
C GLN A 148 15.24 -6.59 -46.52
N SER A 149 16.38 -6.28 -45.89
CA SER A 149 17.16 -7.27 -45.15
C SER A 149 17.04 -7.01 -43.64
N VAL A 150 16.19 -7.79 -42.97
CA VAL A 150 16.20 -7.92 -41.52
C VAL A 150 16.56 -9.35 -41.15
N THR A 151 17.47 -9.49 -40.21
CA THR A 151 17.89 -10.79 -39.70
C THR A 151 16.85 -11.28 -38.68
N ILE A 152 16.58 -12.59 -38.65
CA ILE A 152 15.82 -13.19 -37.54
C ILE A 152 16.39 -12.69 -36.21
N ASP A 153 15.52 -12.43 -35.24
CA ASP A 153 15.83 -11.89 -33.91
C ASP A 153 16.28 -10.41 -33.83
N GLN A 154 16.31 -9.68 -34.94
CA GLN A 154 16.50 -8.22 -34.92
C GLN A 154 15.19 -7.47 -34.64
N GLU A 155 15.27 -6.41 -33.83
CA GLU A 155 14.15 -5.48 -33.60
C GLU A 155 14.05 -4.48 -34.77
N SER A 156 12.87 -4.37 -35.38
CA SER A 156 12.65 -3.61 -36.61
C SER A 156 11.18 -3.27 -36.79
N GLU A 157 10.86 -2.37 -37.73
CA GLU A 157 9.51 -1.85 -37.93
C GLU A 157 8.62 -2.85 -38.69
N LEU A 158 7.38 -3.02 -38.22
CA LEU A 158 6.38 -3.90 -38.83
C LEU A 158 5.62 -3.21 -39.96
N PHE A 159 5.50 -3.92 -41.08
CA PHE A 159 4.68 -3.55 -42.24
C PHE A 159 3.68 -4.67 -42.51
N VAL A 160 2.41 -4.35 -42.67
CA VAL A 160 1.34 -5.33 -42.86
C VAL A 160 0.71 -5.15 -44.24
N GLY A 161 0.65 -6.24 -45.01
CA GLY A 161 0.05 -6.30 -46.33
C GLY A 161 -1.04 -7.36 -46.38
N GLY A 162 -1.79 -7.39 -47.48
CA GLY A 162 -2.80 -8.42 -47.73
C GLY A 162 -4.22 -7.87 -47.76
N ALA A 163 -5.20 -8.78 -47.68
CA ALA A 163 -6.60 -8.46 -47.96
C ALA A 163 -7.26 -7.54 -46.92
N GLY A 164 -6.75 -7.52 -45.68
CA GLY A 164 -7.31 -6.68 -44.61
C GLY A 164 -6.70 -5.28 -44.50
N VAL A 165 -5.78 -4.91 -45.39
CA VAL A 165 -5.26 -3.53 -45.43
C VAL A 165 -6.34 -2.59 -45.95
N PHE A 166 -6.57 -1.49 -45.23
CA PHE A 166 -7.54 -0.47 -45.58
C PHE A 166 -7.27 0.18 -46.96
N ALA A 167 -8.31 0.81 -47.52
CA ALA A 167 -8.17 1.57 -48.76
C ALA A 167 -7.45 2.93 -48.57
N GLY A 168 -7.41 3.44 -47.34
CA GLY A 168 -6.82 4.73 -46.98
C GLY A 168 -7.65 5.50 -45.95
N TYR A 169 -7.14 6.66 -45.53
CA TYR A 169 -7.84 7.57 -44.63
C TYR A 169 -8.84 8.44 -45.39
N PHE A 170 -10.08 8.52 -44.89
CA PHE A 170 -11.16 9.25 -45.53
C PHE A 170 -10.81 10.74 -45.71
N GLY A 171 -10.82 11.23 -46.95
CA GLY A 171 -10.55 12.63 -47.30
C GLY A 171 -9.11 13.11 -47.02
N ARG A 172 -8.16 12.19 -46.78
CA ARG A 172 -6.79 12.49 -46.36
C ARG A 172 -5.75 11.73 -47.18
N ASP A 173 -5.75 11.98 -48.49
CA ASP A 173 -4.82 11.37 -49.44
C ASP A 173 -3.34 11.61 -49.06
N ASP A 174 -3.04 12.75 -48.43
CA ASP A 174 -1.72 13.10 -47.92
C ASP A 174 -1.23 12.16 -46.81
N LEU A 175 -2.14 11.67 -45.96
CA LEU A 175 -1.82 10.68 -44.92
C LEU A 175 -1.83 9.27 -45.50
N THR A 176 -2.78 8.98 -46.40
CA THR A 176 -2.87 7.67 -47.08
C THR A 176 -1.58 7.35 -47.82
N ALA A 177 -1.04 8.30 -48.59
CA ALA A 177 0.21 8.14 -49.34
C ALA A 177 1.45 7.97 -48.43
N LYS A 178 1.40 8.45 -47.19
CA LYS A 178 2.49 8.26 -46.21
C LYS A 178 2.40 6.92 -45.47
N ALA A 179 1.18 6.43 -45.25
CA ALA A 179 0.89 5.22 -44.50
C ALA A 179 0.96 3.95 -45.36
N LEU A 180 0.50 4.02 -46.61
CA LEU A 180 0.57 2.93 -47.58
C LEU A 180 1.84 3.05 -48.41
N VAL A 181 2.70 2.04 -48.31
CA VAL A 181 3.98 1.96 -49.00
C VAL A 181 3.97 0.77 -49.94
N GLU A 182 4.42 0.98 -51.18
CA GLU A 182 4.62 -0.10 -52.14
C GLU A 182 5.99 -0.75 -51.95
N ILE A 183 6.01 -2.07 -51.76
CA ILE A 183 7.22 -2.88 -51.62
C ILE A 183 7.04 -4.12 -52.51
N ASP A 184 7.97 -4.34 -53.43
CA ASP A 184 7.92 -5.43 -54.41
C ASP A 184 6.59 -5.54 -55.17
N GLY A 185 6.03 -4.39 -55.58
CA GLY A 185 4.77 -4.33 -56.32
C GLY A 185 3.52 -4.59 -55.48
N GLN A 186 3.63 -4.64 -54.15
CA GLN A 186 2.53 -4.88 -53.23
C GLN A 186 2.40 -3.74 -52.22
N LEU A 187 1.17 -3.38 -51.87
CA LEU A 187 0.90 -2.38 -50.86
C LEU A 187 0.98 -2.98 -49.45
N PHE A 188 1.71 -2.26 -48.59
CA PHE A 188 1.81 -2.52 -47.16
C PHE A 188 1.43 -1.26 -46.39
N TYR A 189 0.67 -1.44 -45.31
CA TYR A 189 0.52 -0.43 -44.29
C TYR A 189 1.75 -0.44 -43.37
N ARG A 190 2.38 0.72 -43.22
CA ARG A 190 3.48 0.96 -42.29
C ARG A 190 2.92 1.21 -40.89
N THR A 191 3.06 0.24 -39.98
CA THR A 191 2.33 0.32 -38.70
C THR A 191 2.95 1.30 -37.72
N GLY A 192 4.28 1.51 -37.79
CA GLY A 192 5.05 2.27 -36.81
C GLY A 192 5.42 1.46 -35.55
N ASP A 193 5.04 0.19 -35.49
CA ASP A 193 5.35 -0.70 -34.36
C ASP A 193 6.70 -1.39 -34.56
N LEU A 194 7.49 -1.46 -33.49
CA LEU A 194 8.73 -2.22 -33.44
C LEU A 194 8.42 -3.64 -32.97
N VAL A 195 8.95 -4.61 -33.71
CA VAL A 195 8.77 -6.03 -33.45
C VAL A 195 10.07 -6.79 -33.62
N ARG A 196 10.12 -7.99 -33.04
CA ARG A 196 11.16 -8.99 -33.29
C ARG A 196 10.48 -10.29 -33.71
N MET A 197 10.92 -10.89 -34.82
CA MET A 197 10.46 -12.21 -35.23
C MET A 197 11.50 -13.28 -34.91
N ASP A 198 11.06 -14.37 -34.30
CA ASP A 198 11.92 -15.51 -34.01
C ASP A 198 12.00 -16.51 -35.16
N LYS A 199 12.87 -17.51 -35.01
CA LYS A 199 13.06 -18.60 -35.99
C LYS A 199 11.81 -19.46 -36.28
N ASN A 200 10.79 -19.38 -35.43
CA ASN A 200 9.53 -20.09 -35.59
C ASN A 200 8.44 -19.19 -36.21
N ASN A 201 8.83 -18.03 -36.74
CA ASN A 201 7.96 -16.99 -37.27
C ASN A 201 6.95 -16.45 -36.23
N LEU A 202 7.26 -16.54 -34.93
CA LEU A 202 6.49 -15.85 -33.90
C LEU A 202 6.99 -14.42 -33.78
N ILE A 203 6.03 -13.49 -33.79
CA ILE A 203 6.30 -12.06 -33.73
C ILE A 203 6.09 -11.58 -32.29
N TYR A 204 7.08 -10.87 -31.77
CA TYR A 204 7.07 -10.26 -30.44
C TYR A 204 7.01 -8.75 -30.60
N TYR A 205 6.00 -8.12 -30.02
CA TYR A 205 5.91 -6.66 -29.95
C TYR A 205 7.00 -6.11 -29.03
N ARG A 206 7.64 -5.01 -29.44
CA ARG A 206 8.74 -4.35 -28.72
C ARG A 206 8.49 -2.87 -28.42
N GLY A 207 7.49 -2.25 -29.04
CA GLY A 207 7.10 -0.88 -28.76
C GLY A 207 6.69 -0.13 -30.02
N ARG A 208 6.72 1.19 -29.94
CA ARG A 208 6.45 2.12 -31.04
C ARG A 208 7.72 2.82 -31.46
N LYS A 209 7.85 3.10 -32.75
CA LYS A 209 8.90 3.98 -33.30
C LYS A 209 8.55 5.46 -33.17
N ASP A 210 7.25 5.77 -33.14
CA ASP A 210 6.74 7.13 -33.00
C ASP A 210 6.24 7.44 -31.58
N HIS A 211 5.54 8.57 -31.41
CA HIS A 211 5.03 9.04 -30.11
C HIS A 211 3.58 8.60 -29.84
N GLN A 212 3.00 7.76 -30.69
CA GLN A 212 1.68 7.21 -30.43
C GLN A 212 1.77 6.25 -29.25
N ILE A 213 0.73 6.25 -28.42
CA ILE A 213 0.68 5.36 -27.26
C ILE A 213 -0.63 4.57 -27.26
N LYS A 214 -0.63 3.50 -26.46
CA LYS A 214 -1.85 2.83 -26.00
C LYS A 214 -2.07 3.18 -24.53
N LEU A 215 -3.25 3.68 -24.22
CA LEU A 215 -3.69 3.98 -22.87
C LEU A 215 -4.91 3.10 -22.57
N ARG A 216 -4.72 2.05 -21.77
CA ARG A 216 -5.78 1.08 -21.43
C ARG A 216 -6.45 0.50 -22.69
N GLY A 217 -5.63 0.13 -23.67
CA GLY A 217 -6.07 -0.40 -24.98
C GLY A 217 -6.66 0.61 -25.96
N GLN A 218 -6.69 1.90 -25.62
CA GLN A 218 -7.14 2.96 -26.53
C GLN A 218 -5.94 3.63 -27.19
N ARG A 219 -5.99 3.78 -28.51
CA ARG A 219 -4.94 4.43 -29.30
C ARG A 219 -5.04 5.95 -29.11
N VAL A 220 -3.97 6.55 -28.62
CA VAL A 220 -3.92 7.99 -28.35
C VAL A 220 -2.76 8.62 -29.12
N GLU A 221 -3.08 9.64 -29.92
CA GLU A 221 -2.11 10.51 -30.57
C GLU A 221 -1.79 11.68 -29.65
N LEU A 222 -0.62 11.66 -29.01
CA LEU A 222 -0.22 12.73 -28.09
C LEU A 222 -0.23 14.11 -28.77
N GLY A 223 0.12 14.16 -30.06
CA GLY A 223 0.07 15.38 -30.87
C GLY A 223 -1.34 15.95 -31.11
N GLU A 224 -2.39 15.13 -31.01
CA GLU A 224 -3.78 15.61 -31.07
C GLU A 224 -4.13 16.41 -29.81
N ILE A 225 -3.73 15.89 -28.64
CA ILE A 225 -3.91 16.57 -27.36
C ILE A 225 -3.09 17.86 -27.33
N GLU A 226 -1.83 17.80 -27.77
CA GLU A 226 -0.97 18.99 -27.90
C GLU A 226 -1.59 20.05 -28.81
N ARG A 227 -2.15 19.65 -29.97
CA ARG A 227 -2.81 20.60 -30.89
C ARG A 227 -4.07 21.22 -30.29
N CYS A 228 -4.87 20.43 -29.55
CA CYS A 228 -6.01 20.94 -28.82
C CYS A 228 -5.57 22.01 -27.81
N LEU A 229 -4.56 21.70 -26.99
CA LEU A 229 -4.04 22.65 -26.01
C LEU A 229 -3.46 23.91 -26.64
N LEU A 230 -2.74 23.79 -27.76
CA LEU A 230 -2.18 24.92 -28.51
C LEU A 230 -3.23 25.86 -29.11
N ASN A 231 -4.51 25.45 -29.20
CA ASN A 231 -5.60 26.34 -29.61
C ASN A 231 -6.12 27.24 -28.47
N THR A 232 -5.49 27.18 -27.29
CA THR A 232 -5.74 28.08 -26.16
C THR A 232 -4.69 29.21 -26.09
N PHE A 233 -4.64 29.98 -25.00
CA PHE A 233 -3.68 31.07 -24.80
C PHE A 233 -2.29 30.62 -24.29
N ILE A 234 -1.96 29.33 -24.41
CA ILE A 234 -0.65 28.81 -24.01
C ILE A 234 0.41 29.08 -25.08
N SER A 235 1.68 29.16 -24.68
CA SER A 235 2.79 29.41 -25.61
C SER A 235 3.38 28.14 -26.20
N ALA A 236 3.39 27.05 -25.45
CA ALA A 236 3.89 25.75 -25.87
C ALA A 236 3.36 24.65 -24.93
N CYS A 237 3.32 23.41 -25.40
CA CYS A 237 3.09 22.26 -24.54
C CYS A 237 3.80 21.00 -25.05
N VAL A 238 3.92 20.02 -24.17
CA VAL A 238 4.26 18.64 -24.52
C VAL A 238 3.42 17.71 -23.66
N VAL A 239 2.86 16.68 -24.29
CA VAL A 239 2.08 15.65 -23.59
C VAL A 239 2.88 14.37 -23.57
N ILE A 240 2.91 13.69 -22.42
CA ILE A 240 3.55 12.40 -22.25
C ILE A 240 2.60 11.41 -21.61
N LYS A 241 2.80 10.13 -21.92
CA LYS A 241 2.35 9.04 -21.04
C LYS A 241 3.29 9.01 -19.84
N TRP A 242 2.74 9.14 -18.65
CA TRP A 242 3.43 8.83 -17.41
C TRP A 242 2.91 7.48 -16.94
N ASP A 243 3.80 6.54 -16.62
CA ASP A 243 3.48 5.14 -16.35
C ASP A 243 2.50 4.50 -17.35
N ASP A 244 1.73 3.50 -16.93
CA ASP A 244 0.78 2.79 -17.80
C ASP A 244 -0.62 3.41 -17.86
N ASP A 245 -0.94 4.33 -16.94
CA ASP A 245 -2.30 4.79 -16.69
C ASP A 245 -2.51 6.30 -16.82
N HIS A 246 -1.44 7.11 -16.86
CA HIS A 246 -1.57 8.56 -16.81
C HIS A 246 -1.09 9.31 -18.05
N LEU A 247 -1.82 10.39 -18.37
CA LEU A 247 -1.41 11.40 -19.34
C LEU A 247 -1.06 12.69 -18.60
N ILE A 248 0.13 13.22 -18.84
CA ILE A 248 0.61 14.46 -18.21
C ILE A 248 0.90 15.48 -19.29
N ALA A 249 0.29 16.65 -19.18
CA ALA A 249 0.52 17.78 -20.07
C ALA A 249 1.41 18.82 -19.38
N TYR A 250 2.61 19.04 -19.92
CA TYR A 250 3.47 20.14 -19.49
C TYR A 250 3.18 21.34 -20.37
N VAL A 251 2.83 22.46 -19.76
CA VAL A 251 2.32 23.64 -20.45
C VAL A 251 3.14 24.85 -20.08
N GLN A 252 3.55 25.62 -21.08
CA GLN A 252 4.13 26.94 -20.86
C GLN A 252 3.04 28.01 -20.97
N SER A 253 2.70 28.62 -19.84
CA SER A 253 1.63 29.61 -19.70
C SER A 253 1.96 30.63 -18.62
N SER A 254 1.52 31.88 -18.84
CA SER A 254 1.58 32.95 -17.85
C SER A 254 0.20 33.42 -17.35
N SER A 255 -0.90 32.87 -17.88
CA SER A 255 -2.25 33.43 -17.67
C SER A 255 -3.39 32.42 -17.61
N ILE A 256 -3.21 31.21 -18.13
CA ILE A 256 -4.22 30.14 -18.09
C ILE A 256 -3.86 29.13 -17.00
N ASP A 257 -4.85 28.67 -16.24
CA ASP A 257 -4.73 27.68 -15.18
C ASP A 257 -5.13 26.24 -15.62
N ASP A 258 -4.87 25.24 -14.77
CA ASP A 258 -5.19 23.82 -15.01
C ASP A 258 -6.68 23.61 -15.33
N LYS A 259 -7.57 24.32 -14.63
CA LYS A 259 -9.02 24.17 -14.76
C LYS A 259 -9.48 24.58 -16.15
N GLN A 260 -9.06 25.74 -16.62
CA GLN A 260 -9.40 26.25 -17.94
C GLN A 260 -8.87 25.35 -19.07
N LEU A 261 -7.66 24.82 -18.91
CA LEU A 261 -7.09 23.86 -19.87
C LEU A 261 -7.89 22.56 -19.94
N ARG A 262 -8.30 22.05 -18.78
CA ARG A 262 -9.12 20.84 -18.68
C ARG A 262 -10.50 21.03 -19.32
N GLU A 263 -11.19 22.12 -19.01
CA GLU A 263 -12.50 22.46 -19.61
C GLU A 263 -12.41 22.59 -21.15
N HIS A 264 -11.31 23.17 -21.65
CA HIS A 264 -11.06 23.22 -23.09
C HIS A 264 -10.85 21.83 -23.69
N CYS A 265 -10.04 20.98 -23.06
CA CYS A 265 -9.88 19.59 -23.50
C CYS A 265 -11.20 18.82 -23.47
N GLN A 266 -12.01 18.96 -22.42
CA GLN A 266 -13.31 18.29 -22.28
C GLN A 266 -14.30 18.63 -23.41
N SER A 267 -14.24 19.85 -23.93
CA SER A 267 -15.14 20.30 -25.01
C SER A 267 -14.69 19.85 -26.41
N HIS A 268 -13.44 19.40 -26.57
CA HIS A 268 -12.85 19.11 -27.88
C HIS A 268 -12.27 17.69 -28.02
N LEU A 269 -11.99 17.00 -26.92
CA LEU A 269 -11.35 15.69 -26.89
C LEU A 269 -12.24 14.66 -26.20
N PRO A 270 -12.16 13.38 -26.61
CA PRO A 270 -12.75 12.28 -25.86
C PRO A 270 -12.21 12.19 -24.43
N PRO A 271 -13.00 11.72 -23.43
CA PRO A 271 -12.61 11.70 -22.03
C PRO A 271 -11.26 11.04 -21.71
N HIS A 272 -10.90 9.99 -22.46
CA HIS A 272 -9.66 9.24 -22.24
C HIS A 272 -8.39 9.94 -22.76
N MET A 273 -8.53 10.95 -23.62
CA MET A 273 -7.43 11.76 -24.13
C MET A 273 -7.16 13.00 -23.27
N ILE A 274 -8.01 13.25 -22.27
CA ILE A 274 -7.85 14.39 -21.36
C ILE A 274 -6.69 14.08 -20.41
N PRO A 275 -5.65 14.93 -20.33
CA PRO A 275 -4.57 14.76 -19.36
C PRO A 275 -5.09 14.65 -17.93
N SER A 276 -4.54 13.70 -17.18
CA SER A 276 -4.81 13.55 -15.75
C SER A 276 -4.29 14.76 -14.97
N MET A 277 -3.16 15.33 -15.40
CA MET A 277 -2.53 16.49 -14.76
C MET A 277 -1.99 17.48 -15.78
N PHE A 278 -2.12 18.78 -15.50
CA PHE A 278 -1.43 19.84 -16.22
C PHE A 278 -0.36 20.47 -15.32
N ILE A 279 0.90 20.46 -15.78
CA ILE A 279 2.04 21.04 -15.07
C ILE A 279 2.43 22.32 -15.80
N ILE A 280 2.17 23.46 -15.16
CA ILE A 280 2.48 24.78 -15.72
C ILE A 280 3.94 25.12 -15.39
N LEU A 281 4.72 25.45 -16.43
CA LEU A 281 6.14 25.81 -16.34
C LEU A 281 6.36 27.18 -16.97
N ASP A 282 7.28 27.97 -16.39
CA ASP A 282 7.69 29.26 -16.99
C ASP A 282 8.33 29.05 -18.37
N LYS A 283 9.05 27.93 -18.54
CA LYS A 283 9.69 27.55 -19.80
C LYS A 283 9.84 26.04 -19.91
N LEU A 284 9.55 25.49 -21.09
CA LEU A 284 9.83 24.08 -21.37
C LEU A 284 11.34 23.83 -21.53
N PRO A 285 11.89 22.73 -20.98
CA PRO A 285 13.29 22.39 -21.15
C PRO A 285 13.57 22.06 -22.61
N LEU A 286 14.65 22.62 -23.15
CA LEU A 286 15.09 22.41 -24.54
C LEU A 286 16.47 21.74 -24.56
N ASN A 287 16.71 20.86 -25.52
CA ASN A 287 18.02 20.29 -25.79
C ASN A 287 18.91 21.26 -26.60
N ALA A 288 20.17 20.86 -26.84
CA ALA A 288 21.15 21.65 -27.60
C ALA A 288 20.71 22.04 -29.02
N ASN A 289 19.73 21.34 -29.60
CA ASN A 289 19.17 21.60 -30.92
C ASN A 289 17.90 22.45 -30.88
N GLY A 290 17.52 22.98 -29.71
CA GLY A 290 16.31 23.79 -29.53
C GLY A 290 14.99 23.01 -29.56
N LYS A 291 15.03 21.67 -29.48
CA LYS A 291 13.82 20.83 -29.35
C LYS A 291 13.53 20.56 -27.88
N ILE A 292 12.28 20.33 -27.52
CA ILE A 292 11.88 19.97 -26.14
C ILE A 292 12.63 18.72 -25.68
N ASP A 293 13.30 18.80 -24.54
CA ASP A 293 13.99 17.67 -23.92
C ASP A 293 13.07 17.00 -22.89
N ARG A 294 12.41 15.92 -23.33
CA ARG A 294 11.45 15.17 -22.51
C ARG A 294 12.10 14.54 -21.27
N LYS A 295 13.42 14.28 -21.29
CA LYS A 295 14.12 13.65 -20.15
C LYS A 295 14.36 14.63 -19.00
N LEU A 296 14.31 15.93 -19.29
CA LEU A 296 14.50 17.01 -18.33
C LEU A 296 13.17 17.57 -17.82
N LEU A 297 12.03 17.00 -18.23
CA LEU A 297 10.73 17.37 -17.67
C LEU A 297 10.68 16.97 -16.19
N PRO A 298 10.21 17.86 -15.30
CA PRO A 298 10.11 17.54 -13.89
C PRO A 298 9.10 16.39 -13.70
N PRO A 299 9.37 15.41 -12.82
CA PRO A 299 8.44 14.30 -12.61
C PRO A 299 7.10 14.84 -12.03
N PRO A 300 5.95 14.29 -12.45
CA PRO A 300 4.66 14.64 -11.86
C PRO A 300 4.64 14.21 -10.41
N ASN A 301 4.32 15.15 -9.53
CA ASN A 301 4.23 14.87 -8.11
C ASN A 301 2.75 14.68 -7.73
N PHE A 302 2.31 13.43 -7.76
CA PHE A 302 0.94 13.08 -7.38
C PHE A 302 0.69 13.27 -5.88
N SER A 303 1.72 13.21 -5.03
CA SER A 303 1.59 13.47 -3.59
C SER A 303 1.54 14.97 -3.26
N SER A 304 2.07 15.85 -4.12
CA SER A 304 1.92 17.32 -4.00
C SER A 304 0.72 17.89 -4.76
N ILE A 305 -0.20 17.06 -5.26
CA ILE A 305 -1.57 17.53 -5.57
C ILE A 305 -2.31 17.88 -4.27
N THR A 306 -1.68 17.74 -3.10
CA THR A 306 -2.00 18.56 -1.95
C THR A 306 -1.47 19.97 -2.21
N ILE A 307 -2.37 20.86 -2.64
CA ILE A 307 -2.20 22.32 -2.72
C ILE A 307 -1.25 22.78 -3.84
N SER A 308 -1.70 22.74 -5.09
CA SER A 308 -1.18 23.64 -6.12
C SER A 308 -1.75 25.04 -5.90
N ASN A 309 -1.03 25.90 -5.16
CA ASN A 309 -0.97 27.38 -5.23
C ASN A 309 -2.19 28.21 -5.68
N ASN A 310 -3.40 27.74 -5.43
CA ASN A 310 -4.63 28.53 -5.39
C ASN A 310 -5.50 27.93 -4.29
N GLU A 311 -6.09 28.80 -3.49
CA GLU A 311 -6.86 28.54 -2.28
C GLU A 311 -8.14 27.71 -2.53
N ALA A 312 -8.05 26.51 -3.09
CA ALA A 312 -9.10 25.51 -2.93
C ALA A 312 -8.97 24.96 -1.50
N GLN A 313 -9.56 25.70 -0.55
CA GLN A 313 -9.72 25.29 0.84
C GLN A 313 -10.17 23.82 0.86
N TYR A 314 -9.43 22.94 1.53
CA TYR A 314 -9.84 21.55 1.69
C TYR A 314 -11.24 21.52 2.34
N ILE A 315 -12.22 21.00 1.60
CA ILE A 315 -13.60 20.84 2.05
C ILE A 315 -13.80 19.38 2.45
N GLU A 316 -14.11 19.18 3.73
CA GLU A 316 -14.47 17.88 4.32
C GLU A 316 -15.84 17.39 3.82
N PRO A 317 -16.10 16.07 3.87
CA PRO A 317 -17.44 15.52 3.70
C PRO A 317 -18.48 16.14 4.65
N ASN A 318 -19.61 16.60 4.10
CA ASN A 318 -20.65 17.27 4.88
C ASN A 318 -21.74 16.32 5.39
N ASP A 319 -21.83 15.10 4.84
CA ASP A 319 -22.79 14.09 5.27
C ASP A 319 -22.29 12.64 5.11
N ILE A 320 -23.13 11.70 5.58
CA ILE A 320 -22.84 10.27 5.59
C ILE A 320 -22.59 9.69 4.19
N VAL A 321 -23.19 10.26 3.14
CA VAL A 321 -23.05 9.76 1.76
C VAL A 321 -21.72 10.24 1.19
N GLU A 322 -21.43 11.54 1.27
CA GLU A 322 -20.15 12.12 0.84
C GLU A 322 -18.97 11.44 1.51
N MET A 323 -19.10 11.13 2.80
CA MET A 323 -18.07 10.49 3.58
C MET A 323 -17.86 9.02 3.21
N LYS A 324 -18.94 8.25 2.99
CA LYS A 324 -18.83 6.88 2.47
C LYS A 324 -18.10 6.87 1.13
N ILE A 325 -18.42 7.82 0.26
CA ILE A 325 -17.78 7.98 -1.04
C ILE A 325 -16.31 8.37 -0.88
N HIS A 326 -16.01 9.32 0.02
CA HIS A 326 -14.66 9.74 0.35
C HIS A 326 -13.78 8.57 0.81
N LEU A 327 -14.27 7.75 1.76
CA LEU A 327 -13.58 6.55 2.24
C LEU A 327 -13.21 5.59 1.11
N ILE A 328 -14.17 5.31 0.23
CA ILE A 328 -13.98 4.41 -0.91
C ILE A 328 -12.95 4.99 -1.88
N TRP A 329 -12.97 6.30 -2.11
CA TRP A 329 -11.97 6.98 -2.95
C TRP A 329 -10.58 6.91 -2.33
N CYS A 330 -10.47 7.18 -1.04
CA CYS A 330 -9.21 7.09 -0.29
C CYS A 330 -8.59 5.69 -0.39
N GLU A 331 -9.40 4.63 -0.23
CA GLU A 331 -8.96 3.25 -0.39
C GLU A 331 -8.49 2.95 -1.83
N ILE A 332 -9.29 3.30 -2.83
CA ILE A 332 -9.03 2.94 -4.23
C ILE A 332 -7.87 3.74 -4.83
N LEU A 333 -7.73 5.02 -4.45
CA LEU A 333 -6.66 5.90 -4.90
C LEU A 333 -5.41 5.83 -4.01
N GLN A 334 -5.47 5.10 -2.89
CA GLN A 334 -4.40 5.02 -1.87
C GLN A 334 -3.98 6.40 -1.36
N ARG A 335 -4.95 7.22 -0.98
CA ARG A 335 -4.77 8.59 -0.45
C ARG A 335 -5.60 8.78 0.81
N THR A 336 -5.24 9.73 1.66
CA THR A 336 -5.99 10.06 2.89
C THR A 336 -6.78 11.36 2.78
N ASP A 337 -6.28 12.34 2.01
CA ASP A 337 -6.76 13.73 2.08
C ASP A 337 -7.42 14.18 0.77
N ILE A 338 -8.59 13.63 0.46
CA ILE A 338 -9.36 13.99 -0.74
C ILE A 338 -10.50 14.96 -0.39
N SER A 339 -10.46 16.20 -0.89
CA SER A 339 -11.55 17.15 -0.69
C SER A 339 -12.77 16.77 -1.55
N ILE A 340 -13.98 17.09 -1.07
CA ILE A 340 -15.21 16.68 -1.76
C ILE A 340 -15.38 17.25 -3.18
N ASN A 341 -14.75 18.38 -3.48
CA ASN A 341 -14.79 19.03 -4.79
C ASN A 341 -13.55 18.73 -5.65
N THR A 342 -12.66 17.86 -5.17
CA THR A 342 -11.50 17.42 -5.95
C THR A 342 -11.95 16.47 -7.05
N SER A 343 -11.52 16.74 -8.28
CA SER A 343 -11.83 15.88 -9.42
C SER A 343 -11.11 14.54 -9.31
N PHE A 344 -11.84 13.42 -9.44
CA PHE A 344 -11.33 12.05 -9.45
C PHE A 344 -10.14 11.90 -10.38
N PHE A 345 -10.27 12.39 -11.62
CA PHE A 345 -9.25 12.27 -12.65
C PHE A 345 -8.01 13.13 -12.37
N SER A 346 -8.18 14.25 -11.64
CA SER A 346 -7.06 15.13 -11.26
C SER A 346 -6.12 14.49 -10.24
N ILE A 347 -6.61 13.53 -9.44
CA ILE A 347 -5.84 12.86 -8.37
C ILE A 347 -5.43 11.43 -8.72
N GLY A 348 -5.39 11.10 -10.01
CA GLY A 348 -4.97 9.77 -10.49
C GLY A 348 -6.13 8.80 -10.73
N GLY A 349 -7.38 9.24 -10.64
CA GLY A 349 -8.52 8.44 -11.05
C GLY A 349 -8.56 8.18 -12.56
N HIS A 350 -9.06 7.01 -12.94
CA HIS A 350 -9.32 6.65 -14.34
C HIS A 350 -10.47 5.65 -14.47
N SER A 351 -10.91 5.33 -15.69
CA SER A 351 -12.09 4.49 -15.94
C SER A 351 -12.06 3.13 -15.26
N LEU A 352 -10.90 2.47 -15.16
CA LEU A 352 -10.75 1.18 -14.47
C LEU A 352 -10.91 1.32 -12.96
N LEU A 353 -10.40 2.39 -12.35
CA LEU A 353 -10.64 2.68 -10.92
C LEU A 353 -12.10 3.10 -10.70
N LEU A 354 -12.72 3.79 -11.66
CA LEU A 354 -14.14 4.13 -11.61
C LEU A 354 -15.05 2.89 -11.64
N MET A 355 -14.68 1.83 -12.37
CA MET A 355 -15.37 0.53 -12.30
C MET A 355 -15.28 -0.04 -10.88
N LYS A 356 -14.09 0.00 -10.25
CA LYS A 356 -13.90 -0.44 -8.86
C LYS A 356 -14.76 0.39 -7.90
N LEU A 357 -14.79 1.72 -8.07
CA LEU A 357 -15.65 2.63 -7.31
C LEU A 357 -17.12 2.26 -7.44
N TYR A 358 -17.60 2.09 -8.67
CA TYR A 358 -18.98 1.74 -8.97
C TYR A 358 -19.41 0.45 -8.26
N HIS A 359 -18.59 -0.61 -8.32
CA HIS A 359 -18.87 -1.85 -7.60
C HIS A 359 -18.85 -1.67 -6.08
N ARG A 360 -17.88 -0.92 -5.55
CA ARG A 360 -17.87 -0.57 -4.12
C ARG A 360 -19.12 0.21 -3.73
N TYR A 361 -19.62 1.14 -4.55
CA TYR A 361 -20.87 1.86 -4.27
C TYR A 361 -22.08 0.95 -4.21
N LYS A 362 -22.24 0.02 -5.16
CA LYS A 362 -23.33 -0.97 -5.12
C LYS A 362 -23.33 -1.74 -3.81
N VAL A 363 -22.15 -2.21 -3.39
CA VAL A 363 -21.99 -2.92 -2.12
C VAL A 363 -22.26 -2.00 -0.93
N VAL A 364 -21.77 -0.76 -0.94
CA VAL A 364 -21.85 0.21 0.17
C VAL A 364 -23.24 0.75 0.42
N PHE A 365 -23.91 1.13 -0.65
CA PHE A 365 -25.21 1.79 -0.61
C PHE A 365 -26.35 0.84 -0.93
N ASN A 366 -26.07 -0.46 -1.08
CA ASN A 366 -27.04 -1.49 -1.44
C ASN A 366 -27.82 -1.15 -2.72
N LEU A 367 -27.12 -0.58 -3.70
CA LEU A 367 -27.71 -0.18 -4.98
C LEU A 367 -27.75 -1.40 -5.90
N ASP A 368 -28.88 -1.59 -6.57
CA ASP A 368 -29.00 -2.56 -7.64
C ASP A 368 -28.41 -2.01 -8.96
N SER A 369 -28.24 -2.85 -9.97
CA SER A 369 -27.75 -2.44 -11.30
C SER A 369 -28.74 -1.56 -12.08
N ARG A 370 -29.92 -1.28 -11.54
CA ARG A 370 -30.96 -0.44 -12.16
C ARG A 370 -31.02 0.97 -11.55
N THR A 371 -30.41 1.17 -10.38
CA THR A 371 -30.52 2.41 -9.58
C THR A 371 -29.39 3.39 -9.85
N ILE A 372 -28.16 2.94 -10.14
CA ILE A 372 -27.06 3.84 -10.51
C ILE A 372 -26.42 3.36 -11.80
N ASN A 373 -26.32 4.26 -12.79
CA ASN A 373 -25.64 3.96 -14.05
C ASN A 373 -24.21 4.50 -13.98
N ILE A 374 -23.22 3.65 -14.26
CA ILE A 374 -21.82 4.08 -14.32
C ILE A 374 -21.58 5.22 -15.33
N ALA A 375 -22.43 5.36 -16.34
CA ALA A 375 -22.48 6.52 -17.25
C ALA A 375 -22.53 7.85 -16.50
N GLN A 376 -23.44 7.92 -15.53
CA GLN A 376 -23.67 9.13 -14.76
C GLN A 376 -22.48 9.41 -13.84
N LEU A 377 -21.80 8.37 -13.35
CA LEU A 377 -20.55 8.52 -12.60
C LEU A 377 -19.36 8.94 -13.46
N ILE A 378 -19.40 8.74 -14.78
CA ILE A 378 -18.34 9.24 -15.69
C ILE A 378 -18.51 10.74 -15.94
N GLU A 379 -19.76 11.24 -15.91
CA GLU A 379 -20.09 12.65 -16.12
C GLU A 379 -19.92 13.50 -14.85
N GLN A 380 -19.92 12.86 -13.68
CA GLN A 380 -19.64 13.49 -12.40
C GLN A 380 -18.19 13.21 -12.00
N PHE A 381 -17.50 14.20 -11.46
CA PHE A 381 -16.06 14.10 -11.24
C PHE A 381 -15.65 14.25 -9.80
N THR A 382 -16.56 14.63 -8.91
CA THR A 382 -16.24 14.94 -7.52
C THR A 382 -17.04 14.07 -6.56
N ILE A 383 -16.57 13.96 -5.32
CA ILE A 383 -17.29 13.24 -4.25
C ILE A 383 -18.66 13.87 -4.02
N ALA A 384 -18.74 15.21 -4.04
CA ALA A 384 -20.00 15.95 -3.86
C ALA A 384 -21.02 15.61 -4.96
N GLU A 385 -20.58 15.56 -6.21
CA GLU A 385 -21.43 15.20 -7.34
C GLU A 385 -21.86 13.72 -7.31
N HIS A 386 -20.93 12.80 -7.03
CA HIS A 386 -21.26 11.38 -6.83
C HIS A 386 -22.26 11.20 -5.68
N ALA A 387 -22.10 11.96 -4.60
CA ALA A 387 -23.00 11.93 -3.47
C ALA A 387 -24.39 12.44 -3.86
N SER A 388 -24.47 13.54 -4.60
CA SER A 388 -25.74 14.07 -5.11
C SER A 388 -26.46 13.04 -5.99
N LEU A 389 -25.72 12.36 -6.88
CA LEU A 389 -26.27 11.31 -7.72
C LEU A 389 -26.81 10.15 -6.87
N ILE A 390 -26.01 9.64 -5.93
CA ILE A 390 -26.42 8.54 -5.05
C ILE A 390 -27.64 8.94 -4.22
N LYS A 391 -27.64 10.16 -3.64
CA LYS A 391 -28.75 10.70 -2.85
C LYS A 391 -30.06 10.77 -3.64
N HIS A 392 -29.98 11.13 -4.93
CA HIS A 392 -31.15 11.23 -5.80
C HIS A 392 -31.87 9.88 -5.99
N TRP A 393 -31.11 8.79 -6.06
CA TRP A 393 -31.65 7.44 -6.16
C TRP A 393 -31.94 6.80 -4.79
N SER A 394 -31.62 7.52 -3.72
CA SER A 394 -31.66 7.03 -2.35
C SER A 394 -32.86 7.52 -1.54
N ASP A 395 -34.00 7.80 -2.15
CA ASP A 395 -35.26 8.01 -1.39
C ASP A 395 -35.58 6.80 -0.47
N TYR A 396 -34.94 5.65 -0.70
CA TYR A 396 -34.95 4.45 0.15
C TYR A 396 -33.85 4.35 1.22
N VAL A 397 -32.83 5.23 1.23
CA VAL A 397 -31.73 5.17 2.23
C VAL A 397 -32.15 5.75 3.59
N GLN A 398 -33.34 6.35 3.70
CA GLN A 398 -33.90 6.77 4.98
C GLN A 398 -34.55 5.65 5.81
N GLN A 399 -34.69 4.42 5.30
CA GLN A 399 -35.40 3.33 6.04
C GLN A 399 -34.52 2.20 6.57
N ASP A 400 -33.25 2.09 6.18
CA ASP A 400 -32.26 1.20 6.80
C ASP A 400 -31.15 2.02 7.48
N VAL A 401 -31.54 2.85 8.44
CA VAL A 401 -30.64 3.73 9.20
C VAL A 401 -29.77 2.96 10.21
N ASP A 402 -29.96 1.65 10.33
CA ASP A 402 -29.14 0.80 11.18
C ASP A 402 -27.89 0.33 10.43
N SER A 403 -26.81 1.11 10.45
CA SER A 403 -25.41 0.61 10.41
C SER A 403 -24.34 1.67 10.17
N TRP A 404 -24.60 2.95 10.50
CA TRP A 404 -23.53 3.95 10.60
C TRP A 404 -23.63 4.75 11.90
N TYR A 405 -22.64 4.58 12.77
CA TYR A 405 -22.53 5.33 14.02
C TYR A 405 -21.60 6.53 13.80
N LEU A 406 -22.07 7.72 14.16
CA LEU A 406 -21.31 8.97 14.17
C LEU A 406 -20.70 9.16 15.56
N LEU A 407 -19.37 9.19 15.65
CA LEU A 407 -18.65 9.59 16.86
C LEU A 407 -17.94 10.93 16.60
N ASN A 408 -18.19 11.93 17.44
CA ASN A 408 -17.54 13.24 17.39
C ASN A 408 -16.35 13.24 18.35
N PHE A 409 -15.21 13.76 17.92
CA PHE A 409 -13.95 13.90 18.65
C PHE A 409 -13.43 15.34 18.46
N THR A 410 -12.57 15.79 19.37
CA THR A 410 -12.09 17.18 19.44
C THR A 410 -10.59 17.35 19.16
N SER A 411 -9.89 16.33 18.64
CA SER A 411 -8.44 16.38 18.40
C SER A 411 -8.03 16.07 16.95
N ASP A 412 -7.07 16.86 16.45
CA ASP A 412 -6.55 16.94 15.07
C ASP A 412 -5.55 15.81 14.68
N ASP A 413 -5.71 14.59 15.20
CA ASP A 413 -4.80 13.49 14.85
C ASP A 413 -5.30 12.68 13.64
N SER A 414 -4.52 12.67 12.57
CA SER A 414 -4.79 11.95 11.33
C SER A 414 -4.71 10.43 11.50
N VAL A 415 -5.79 9.73 11.16
CA VAL A 415 -5.90 8.26 11.22
C VAL A 415 -5.37 7.60 9.94
N THR A 416 -4.49 6.61 10.08
CA THR A 416 -4.06 5.72 8.98
C THR A 416 -4.61 4.30 9.15
N ASP A 417 -4.98 3.72 8.01
CA ASP A 417 -5.47 2.36 7.73
C ASP A 417 -6.86 1.97 8.28
N GLY A 418 -7.84 1.93 7.35
CA GLY A 418 -9.15 1.32 7.53
C GLY A 418 -10.26 2.22 8.08
N PHE A 419 -9.92 3.43 8.52
CA PHE A 419 -10.85 4.44 9.04
C PHE A 419 -10.45 5.82 8.53
N SER A 420 -11.39 6.65 8.06
CA SER A 420 -11.14 8.05 7.74
C SER A 420 -11.47 8.92 8.94
N SER A 421 -10.48 9.60 9.51
CA SER A 421 -10.72 10.82 10.28
C SER A 421 -10.80 11.99 9.32
N THR A 422 -11.83 12.83 9.43
CA THR A 422 -11.75 14.18 8.86
C THR A 422 -10.94 15.09 9.82
N SER A 423 -10.41 16.22 9.35
CA SER A 423 -9.66 17.23 10.11
C SER A 423 -10.45 17.94 11.23
N LYS A 424 -11.58 17.37 11.65
CA LYS A 424 -12.41 17.81 12.79
C LYS A 424 -12.86 16.64 13.67
N GLY A 425 -12.10 15.55 13.69
CA GLY A 425 -12.32 14.44 14.63
C GLY A 425 -13.69 13.77 14.45
N ARG A 426 -14.03 13.25 13.27
CA ARG A 426 -15.24 12.43 13.11
C ARG A 426 -14.85 11.03 12.64
N LEU A 427 -15.31 9.99 13.37
CA LEU A 427 -15.11 8.59 13.02
C LEU A 427 -16.44 7.95 12.63
N TYR A 428 -16.42 7.16 11.55
CA TYR A 428 -17.61 6.56 10.98
C TYR A 428 -17.37 5.08 10.66
N ILE A 429 -18.31 4.22 11.09
CA ILE A 429 -18.17 2.76 11.04
C ILE A 429 -19.30 2.14 10.21
N ARG A 430 -18.98 1.15 9.38
CA ARG A 430 -19.92 0.40 8.52
C ARG A 430 -20.02 -1.08 8.92
N HIS A 431 -21.21 -1.68 9.02
CA HIS A 431 -21.33 -3.15 8.79
C HIS A 431 -22.74 -3.63 8.37
N LYS A 432 -22.80 -4.69 7.53
CA LYS A 432 -23.92 -5.00 6.64
C LYS A 432 -24.81 -6.21 7.02
N ASN A 433 -24.70 -6.83 8.20
CA ASN A 433 -25.44 -8.07 8.54
C ASN A 433 -25.52 -8.33 10.04
N ILE A 434 -26.21 -7.47 10.79
CA ILE A 434 -26.27 -7.61 12.25
C ILE A 434 -27.69 -7.31 12.71
N ASP A 435 -28.51 -8.36 12.73
CA ASP A 435 -29.83 -8.35 13.38
C ASP A 435 -29.71 -8.20 14.91
N ASP A 436 -28.49 -8.37 15.46
CA ASP A 436 -28.18 -8.30 16.88
C ASP A 436 -26.99 -7.36 17.15
N LEU A 437 -27.31 -6.13 17.56
CA LEU A 437 -26.38 -5.05 17.91
C LEU A 437 -25.15 -5.52 18.71
N SER A 438 -25.26 -6.59 19.50
CA SER A 438 -24.19 -7.20 20.29
C SER A 438 -23.07 -7.84 19.43
N GLN A 439 -23.39 -8.43 18.27
CA GLN A 439 -22.39 -8.97 17.33
C GLN A 439 -21.61 -7.85 16.61
N GLY A 440 -22.24 -6.71 16.36
CA GLY A 440 -21.57 -5.56 15.71
C GLY A 440 -20.54 -4.92 16.60
N VAL A 441 -20.90 -4.78 17.87
CA VAL A 441 -19.97 -4.35 18.91
C VAL A 441 -18.84 -5.36 19.08
N THR A 442 -19.11 -6.68 19.01
CA THR A 442 -18.07 -7.73 19.06
C THR A 442 -17.05 -7.61 17.90
N MET A 443 -17.52 -7.33 16.69
CA MET A 443 -16.63 -7.16 15.54
C MET A 443 -15.86 -5.83 15.58
N ILE A 444 -16.46 -4.74 16.06
CA ILE A 444 -15.78 -3.46 16.30
C ILE A 444 -14.67 -3.65 17.34
N ILE A 445 -14.97 -4.40 18.41
CA ILE A 445 -14.00 -4.84 19.42
C ILE A 445 -12.85 -5.61 18.77
N GLU A 446 -13.12 -6.61 17.95
CA GLU A 446 -12.10 -7.43 17.28
C GLU A 446 -11.26 -6.62 16.27
N GLN A 447 -11.82 -5.57 15.69
CA GLN A 447 -11.12 -4.68 14.76
C GLN A 447 -10.28 -3.62 15.51
N LEU A 448 -10.79 -3.07 16.62
CA LEU A 448 -10.05 -2.18 17.54
C LEU A 448 -8.96 -2.95 18.31
N GLU A 449 -9.13 -4.25 18.57
CA GLU A 449 -8.07 -5.15 19.08
C GLU A 449 -6.90 -5.29 18.11
N LYS A 450 -7.16 -5.08 16.80
CA LYS A 450 -6.19 -5.12 15.70
C LYS A 450 -5.60 -3.75 15.33
N SER A 451 -6.29 -2.64 15.65
CA SER A 451 -5.88 -1.27 15.31
C SER A 451 -5.65 -0.43 16.58
N CYS A 452 -4.41 0.00 16.81
CA CYS A 452 -3.95 0.67 18.04
C CYS A 452 -4.47 2.13 18.18
N LEU A 453 -5.78 2.35 18.37
CA LEU A 453 -6.41 3.67 18.45
C LEU A 453 -6.99 3.95 19.85
N SER A 454 -6.21 4.58 20.73
CA SER A 454 -6.57 4.81 22.15
C SER A 454 -7.68 5.86 22.36
N ALA A 455 -7.76 6.89 21.51
CA ALA A 455 -8.72 7.99 21.66
C ALA A 455 -10.15 7.60 21.24
N VAL A 456 -10.27 6.75 20.22
CA VAL A 456 -11.54 6.24 19.70
C VAL A 456 -12.25 5.32 20.70
N ILE A 457 -11.47 4.56 21.47
CA ILE A 457 -11.97 3.55 22.42
C ILE A 457 -12.65 4.19 23.64
N GLN A 458 -12.21 5.38 24.07
CA GLN A 458 -12.77 6.08 25.23
C GLN A 458 -14.20 6.59 24.96
N GLU A 459 -14.43 7.26 23.84
CA GLU A 459 -15.74 7.80 23.45
C GLU A 459 -16.74 6.69 23.13
N ILE A 460 -16.30 5.60 22.51
CA ILE A 460 -17.15 4.40 22.28
C ILE A 460 -17.61 3.81 23.60
N TYR A 461 -16.74 3.72 24.61
CA TYR A 461 -17.10 3.20 25.93
C TYR A 461 -18.06 4.14 26.69
N ILE A 462 -17.82 5.45 26.66
CA ILE A 462 -18.68 6.46 27.30
C ILE A 462 -20.08 6.47 26.67
N MET A 463 -20.18 6.46 25.34
CA MET A 463 -21.46 6.34 24.62
C MET A 463 -22.22 5.07 25.03
N TRP A 464 -21.50 3.97 25.23
CA TRP A 464 -22.10 2.67 25.50
C TRP A 464 -22.57 2.46 26.95
N ILE A 465 -21.92 3.09 27.93
CA ILE A 465 -22.39 3.08 29.33
C ILE A 465 -23.49 4.11 29.59
N THR A 466 -23.63 5.14 28.75
CA THR A 466 -24.63 6.21 28.91
C THR A 466 -25.90 5.99 28.10
N ASP A 467 -25.86 5.23 27.01
CA ASP A 467 -27.04 4.95 26.17
C ASP A 467 -27.87 3.76 26.74
N PRO A 468 -29.14 4.00 27.14
CA PRO A 468 -29.99 3.00 27.79
C PRO A 468 -30.26 1.75 26.95
N ARG A 469 -30.11 1.82 25.62
CA ARG A 469 -30.36 0.70 24.70
C ARG A 469 -29.34 -0.44 24.82
N PHE A 470 -28.22 -0.21 25.51
CA PHE A 470 -27.08 -1.12 25.56
C PHE A 470 -26.87 -1.77 26.94
N ASN A 471 -27.83 -1.59 27.87
CA ASN A 471 -27.64 -1.96 29.26
C ASN A 471 -27.73 -3.47 29.58
N GLU A 472 -28.18 -4.31 28.65
CA GLU A 472 -28.56 -5.70 28.93
C GLU A 472 -27.45 -6.75 28.71
N ASN A 473 -26.32 -6.42 28.09
CA ASN A 473 -25.29 -7.42 27.73
C ASN A 473 -23.97 -7.28 28.52
N ASN A 474 -23.90 -7.95 29.68
CA ASN A 474 -22.78 -7.87 30.63
C ASN A 474 -21.45 -8.48 30.14
N GLU A 475 -21.49 -9.48 29.26
CA GLU A 475 -20.29 -10.18 28.77
C GLU A 475 -19.51 -9.28 27.80
N LEU A 476 -20.22 -8.60 26.91
CA LEU A 476 -19.63 -7.58 26.05
C LEU A 476 -19.08 -6.42 26.89
N LYS A 477 -19.81 -5.97 27.93
CA LYS A 477 -19.34 -4.94 28.91
C LYS A 477 -17.97 -5.24 29.48
N GLN A 478 -17.73 -6.50 29.79
CA GLN A 478 -16.44 -6.95 30.30
C GLN A 478 -15.36 -6.97 29.21
N ARG A 479 -15.67 -7.36 27.96
CA ARG A 479 -14.72 -7.34 26.84
C ARG A 479 -14.30 -5.93 26.44
N LEU A 480 -15.24 -5.00 26.29
CA LEU A 480 -14.97 -3.60 25.93
C LEU A 480 -14.19 -2.89 27.05
N ALA A 481 -14.56 -3.11 28.31
CA ALA A 481 -13.80 -2.59 29.46
C ALA A 481 -12.37 -3.15 29.49
N ALA A 482 -12.17 -4.44 29.19
CA ALA A 482 -10.84 -5.03 29.10
C ALA A 482 -10.00 -4.42 27.96
N ILE A 483 -10.63 -4.05 26.85
CA ILE A 483 -9.97 -3.41 25.70
C ILE A 483 -9.62 -1.96 25.99
N VAL A 484 -10.54 -1.18 26.58
CA VAL A 484 -10.30 0.19 27.07
C VAL A 484 -9.15 0.20 28.08
N VAL A 485 -9.15 -0.73 29.04
CA VAL A 485 -8.06 -0.88 30.03
C VAL A 485 -6.75 -1.35 29.36
N SER A 486 -6.84 -2.10 28.27
CA SER A 486 -5.66 -2.50 27.49
C SER A 486 -5.16 -1.41 26.53
N GLN A 487 -5.94 -0.39 26.17
CA GLN A 487 -5.52 0.61 25.17
C GLN A 487 -5.50 2.06 25.68
N ALA A 488 -6.02 2.34 26.87
CA ALA A 488 -5.91 3.65 27.50
C ALA A 488 -4.47 3.93 27.92
N TYR A 489 -3.84 4.92 27.26
CA TYR A 489 -2.54 5.47 27.65
C TYR A 489 -2.65 6.73 28.52
N GLU A 490 -3.86 7.26 28.78
CA GLU A 490 -4.04 8.49 29.55
C GLU A 490 -4.72 8.26 30.92
N LEU A 491 -4.17 8.94 31.93
CA LEU A 491 -4.56 8.93 33.35
C LEU A 491 -6.03 9.34 33.59
N THR A 492 -6.64 10.08 32.67
CA THR A 492 -8.01 10.65 32.77
C THR A 492 -9.13 9.60 32.81
N VAL A 493 -8.92 8.41 32.25
CA VAL A 493 -9.94 7.34 32.22
C VAL A 493 -10.00 6.54 33.52
N LEU A 494 -8.87 6.40 34.22
CA LEU A 494 -8.83 5.65 35.48
C LEU A 494 -9.54 6.41 36.62
N GLU A 495 -9.51 7.75 36.61
CA GLU A 495 -10.20 8.59 37.60
C GLU A 495 -11.73 8.64 37.39
N GLU A 496 -12.22 8.44 36.17
CA GLU A 496 -13.66 8.28 35.86
C GLU A 496 -14.16 6.85 36.17
N LEU A 497 -13.34 5.83 35.89
CA LEU A 497 -13.67 4.43 36.19
C LEU A 497 -13.67 4.12 37.71
N GLU A 498 -12.80 4.74 38.51
CA GLU A 498 -12.84 4.63 39.98
C GLU A 498 -14.11 5.25 40.57
N LYS A 499 -14.64 6.33 40.00
CA LYS A 499 -15.90 6.95 40.45
C LYS A 499 -17.14 6.07 40.18
N ILE A 500 -17.08 5.20 39.17
CA ILE A 500 -18.18 4.30 38.79
C ILE A 500 -18.07 2.96 39.55
N SER A 501 -16.86 2.52 39.90
CA SER A 501 -16.56 1.30 40.66
C SER A 501 -17.13 1.29 42.10
N ASP A 502 -17.46 2.45 42.68
CA ASP A 502 -18.01 2.52 44.04
C ASP A 502 -19.49 2.10 44.15
N GLN A 503 -20.12 1.70 43.04
CA GLN A 503 -21.49 1.18 43.03
C GLN A 503 -21.57 -0.34 42.76
N LYS A 504 -21.51 -1.10 43.86
CA LYS A 504 -22.04 -2.46 44.12
C LYS A 504 -21.40 -3.70 43.45
N HIS A 505 -20.74 -4.46 44.33
CA HIS A 505 -20.71 -5.92 44.53
C HIS A 505 -20.25 -6.89 43.41
N SER A 506 -19.05 -7.42 43.66
CA SER A 506 -18.56 -8.81 43.49
C SER A 506 -18.75 -9.49 42.14
N HIS A 507 -17.64 -9.92 41.52
CA HIS A 507 -17.22 -11.32 41.39
C HIS A 507 -15.82 -11.40 40.76
N ASN A 508 -15.00 -12.32 41.27
CA ASN A 508 -13.65 -12.65 40.80
C ASN A 508 -13.62 -13.03 39.31
N VAL A 509 -12.71 -12.45 38.54
CA VAL A 509 -12.44 -12.83 37.14
C VAL A 509 -10.99 -13.31 37.00
N GLN A 510 -10.80 -14.60 36.68
CA GLN A 510 -9.53 -15.19 36.26
C GLN A 510 -9.49 -15.24 34.73
N ILE A 511 -8.40 -14.78 34.09
CA ILE A 511 -8.20 -14.86 32.64
C ILE A 511 -7.05 -15.84 32.33
N PRO A 512 -7.23 -16.86 31.46
CA PRO A 512 -6.20 -17.87 31.18
C PRO A 512 -5.07 -17.37 30.25
N TRP A 513 -3.86 -17.84 30.53
CA TRP A 513 -2.56 -17.60 29.87
C TRP A 513 -2.45 -17.82 28.35
N ALA A 514 -3.50 -18.25 27.65
CA ALA A 514 -3.42 -18.72 26.25
C ALA A 514 -3.42 -17.61 25.19
N VAL A 515 -3.88 -16.39 25.53
CA VAL A 515 -4.15 -15.31 24.56
C VAL A 515 -2.92 -14.46 24.21
N LEU A 516 -1.84 -14.54 24.99
CA LEU A 516 -0.66 -13.68 24.81
C LEU A 516 0.39 -14.22 23.81
N ILE A 517 0.26 -15.47 23.34
CA ILE A 517 1.30 -16.12 22.53
C ILE A 517 1.01 -16.07 21.01
N GLU A 518 -0.20 -15.72 20.59
CA GLU A 518 -0.54 -15.58 19.16
C GLU A 518 -0.11 -14.25 18.52
N LYS A 519 0.24 -13.23 19.31
CA LYS A 519 0.60 -11.89 18.80
C LYS A 519 2.01 -11.76 18.24
N GLU A 520 2.92 -12.70 18.50
CA GLU A 520 4.34 -12.60 18.08
C GLU A 520 4.79 -13.63 17.04
N SER A 521 3.90 -14.55 16.65
CA SER A 521 4.12 -15.46 15.52
C SER A 521 3.96 -14.81 14.14
N HIS A 522 3.57 -13.52 14.10
CA HIS A 522 3.25 -12.80 12.86
C HIS A 522 4.36 -11.85 12.35
N SER A 523 5.56 -11.88 12.93
CA SER A 523 6.72 -11.27 12.26
C SER A 523 7.15 -12.14 11.08
N THR A 524 7.29 -11.54 9.89
CA THR A 524 7.71 -12.20 8.64
C THR A 524 9.10 -12.87 8.71
N LEU A 525 9.85 -12.66 9.79
CA LEU A 525 11.22 -13.14 10.00
C LEU A 525 11.36 -14.51 10.67
N LEU A 526 10.26 -15.14 11.13
CA LEU A 526 10.30 -16.40 11.88
C LEU A 526 9.54 -17.56 11.21
N LYS A 527 9.41 -17.54 9.88
CA LYS A 527 8.82 -18.66 9.13
C LYS A 527 9.71 -19.91 9.23
N GLY A 528 9.29 -20.88 10.03
CA GLY A 528 9.80 -22.26 9.98
C GLY A 528 10.05 -22.97 11.32
N MET A 529 10.00 -22.27 12.45
CA MET A 529 10.16 -22.88 13.78
C MET A 529 8.83 -22.97 14.52
N ASN A 530 8.48 -24.15 15.05
CA ASN A 530 7.31 -24.30 15.88
C ASN A 530 7.53 -23.66 17.28
N ARG A 531 6.43 -23.28 17.93
CA ARG A 531 6.38 -22.59 19.23
C ARG A 531 7.25 -23.24 20.32
N GLU A 532 7.24 -24.57 20.41
CA GLU A 532 8.06 -25.34 21.35
C GLU A 532 9.57 -25.23 21.07
N THR A 533 9.96 -25.21 19.79
CA THR A 533 11.38 -25.10 19.38
C THR A 533 11.91 -23.69 19.64
N LEU A 534 11.09 -22.66 19.38
CA LEU A 534 11.44 -21.27 19.64
C LEU A 534 11.60 -21.03 21.16
N GLU A 535 10.64 -21.51 21.94
CA GLU A 535 10.63 -21.37 23.40
C GLU A 535 11.82 -22.12 24.04
N LYS A 536 12.13 -23.33 23.57
CA LYS A 536 13.31 -24.08 24.00
C LYS A 536 14.61 -23.39 23.58
N HIS A 537 14.69 -22.82 22.37
CA HIS A 537 15.87 -22.11 21.86
C HIS A 537 16.18 -20.84 22.66
N TYR A 538 15.16 -20.03 22.98
CA TYR A 538 15.33 -18.82 23.77
C TYR A 538 15.59 -19.11 25.25
N ARG A 539 14.89 -20.08 25.86
CA ARG A 539 15.12 -20.44 27.28
C ARG A 539 16.54 -20.93 27.53
N THR A 540 17.05 -21.87 26.73
CA THR A 540 18.42 -22.39 26.91
C THR A 540 19.48 -21.29 26.74
N LYS A 541 19.34 -20.43 25.73
CA LYS A 541 20.30 -19.34 25.49
C LYS A 541 20.21 -18.18 26.48
N ILE A 542 19.02 -17.83 26.98
CA ILE A 542 18.85 -16.78 27.99
C ILE A 542 19.44 -17.23 29.33
N THR A 543 19.25 -18.50 29.71
CA THR A 543 19.88 -19.07 30.90
C THR A 543 21.41 -19.10 30.77
N ASP A 544 21.96 -19.43 29.59
CA ASP A 544 23.41 -19.38 29.33
C ASP A 544 23.97 -17.94 29.38
N ILE A 545 23.21 -16.95 28.90
CA ILE A 545 23.56 -15.51 28.92
C ILE A 545 23.61 -14.93 30.35
N LEU A 546 22.79 -15.46 31.25
CA LEU A 546 22.74 -15.01 32.65
C LEU A 546 23.72 -15.76 33.55
N LEU A 547 24.10 -17.00 33.20
CA LEU A 547 25.06 -17.83 33.94
C LEU A 547 26.52 -17.66 33.48
N ALA A 548 26.77 -17.24 32.24
CA ALA A 548 28.12 -17.00 31.77
C ALA A 548 28.53 -15.54 32.01
N ASN A 549 29.66 -15.36 32.72
CA ASN A 549 30.49 -14.15 32.65
C ASN A 549 31.04 -14.01 31.21
N VAL A 550 30.17 -13.75 30.23
CA VAL A 550 30.58 -13.65 28.82
C VAL A 550 31.37 -12.37 28.65
N THR A 551 32.68 -12.57 28.64
CA THR A 551 33.71 -11.65 28.16
C THR A 551 33.31 -11.13 26.79
N ILE A 552 33.48 -9.82 26.62
CA ILE A 552 33.27 -9.11 25.36
C ILE A 552 34.09 -9.82 24.27
N ASP A 553 33.44 -10.29 23.20
CA ASP A 553 34.17 -10.57 21.96
C ASP A 553 34.57 -9.22 21.34
N THR A 554 35.75 -8.74 21.72
CA THR A 554 36.42 -7.60 21.06
C THR A 554 37.17 -8.04 19.80
N SER A 555 36.98 -9.26 19.30
CA SER A 555 37.90 -9.92 18.37
C SER A 555 37.26 -10.65 17.19
N SER A 556 36.10 -10.21 16.68
CA SER A 556 35.65 -10.64 15.34
C SER A 556 36.09 -9.65 14.26
N ASN A 557 37.33 -9.82 13.79
CA ASN A 557 37.87 -9.26 12.55
C ASN A 557 37.19 -9.91 11.32
N ILE A 558 35.92 -9.62 11.06
CA ILE A 558 35.22 -10.08 9.85
C ILE A 558 34.73 -8.84 9.11
N THR A 559 35.53 -8.36 8.15
CA THR A 559 35.12 -7.57 6.96
C THR A 559 33.82 -6.75 7.09
N GLU A 560 33.71 -5.91 8.14
CA GLU A 560 32.55 -5.04 8.43
C GLU A 560 32.64 -3.69 7.69
N GLN A 561 33.72 -3.43 6.94
CA GLN A 561 34.00 -2.11 6.37
C GLN A 561 33.06 -1.67 5.23
N GLU A 562 32.32 -2.57 4.59
CA GLU A 562 31.45 -2.22 3.46
C GLU A 562 29.94 -2.12 3.80
N ARG A 563 29.48 -2.71 4.92
CA ARG A 563 28.06 -2.60 5.35
C ARG A 563 27.77 -1.39 6.24
N PHE A 564 28.79 -0.78 6.84
CA PHE A 564 28.64 0.31 7.82
C PHE A 564 28.65 1.73 7.23
N THR A 565 28.76 1.91 5.91
CA THR A 565 28.95 3.23 5.29
C THR A 565 27.72 4.15 5.45
N GLN A 566 26.49 3.60 5.34
CA GLN A 566 25.26 4.34 5.60
C GLN A 566 25.06 4.61 7.11
N SER A 567 25.32 3.63 7.96
CA SER A 567 25.22 3.76 9.41
C SER A 567 26.21 4.78 9.96
N HIS A 568 27.44 4.86 9.41
CA HIS A 568 28.42 5.88 9.73
C HIS A 568 27.91 7.30 9.43
N THR A 569 27.28 7.49 8.27
CA THR A 569 26.69 8.79 7.88
C THR A 569 25.55 9.18 8.83
N LEU A 570 24.68 8.22 9.19
CA LEU A 570 23.61 8.44 10.18
C LEU A 570 24.17 8.76 11.57
N ILE A 571 25.22 8.07 12.02
CA ILE A 571 25.93 8.36 13.28
C ILE A 571 26.57 9.76 13.28
N GLU A 572 27.13 10.20 12.15
CA GLU A 572 27.72 11.53 11.99
C GLU A 572 26.66 12.65 12.01
N HIS A 573 25.48 12.41 11.42
CA HIS A 573 24.33 13.29 11.55
C HIS A 573 23.81 13.36 12.99
N ASP A 574 23.97 12.26 13.73
CA ASP A 574 23.42 12.10 15.07
C ASP A 574 24.30 12.73 16.18
N LYS A 575 25.64 12.73 16.06
CA LYS A 575 26.58 13.30 17.07
C LYS A 575 26.19 13.02 18.55
N LEU A 576 25.69 11.83 18.86
CA LEU A 576 24.83 11.66 20.05
C LEU A 576 25.55 11.50 21.39
N LEU A 577 26.79 11.00 21.44
CA LEU A 577 27.49 10.77 22.70
C LEU A 577 28.32 11.99 23.10
N ASP A 578 27.74 12.84 23.96
CA ASP A 578 28.39 14.00 24.57
C ASP A 578 29.82 13.64 25.01
N PRO A 579 30.87 14.31 24.47
CA PRO A 579 32.26 14.02 24.81
C PRO A 579 32.58 14.16 26.30
N SER A 580 31.80 14.94 27.06
CA SER A 580 31.95 15.13 28.50
C SER A 580 31.37 13.98 29.33
N LEU A 581 30.61 13.06 28.71
CA LEU A 581 30.02 11.91 29.39
C LEU A 581 31.09 10.84 29.62
N GLN A 582 31.61 10.78 30.85
CA GLN A 582 32.51 9.72 31.33
C GLN A 582 31.99 9.14 32.65
N PRO A 583 32.19 7.84 32.91
CA PRO A 583 31.91 7.26 34.23
C PRO A 583 32.68 8.00 35.33
N SER A 584 32.04 8.25 36.48
CA SER A 584 32.71 8.91 37.60
C SER A 584 33.83 8.02 38.19
N ILE A 585 35.02 8.62 38.39
CA ILE A 585 36.21 7.95 38.95
C ILE A 585 36.06 7.70 40.46
N GLU A 586 35.11 8.35 41.13
CA GLU A 586 34.89 8.18 42.57
C GLU A 586 34.41 6.76 42.91
N THR A 587 35.37 5.92 43.29
CA THR A 587 35.18 4.63 43.95
C THR A 587 34.69 4.87 45.39
N ASN A 588 33.44 5.26 45.57
CA ASN A 588 32.84 5.36 46.89
C ASN A 588 31.71 4.35 47.09
N ASN A 589 32.01 3.32 47.89
CA ASN A 589 31.08 2.45 48.63
C ASN A 589 30.00 1.67 47.84
N LYS A 590 30.38 1.01 46.75
CA LYS A 590 29.52 0.09 45.96
C LYS A 590 29.24 -1.29 46.60
N GLU A 591 29.22 -1.40 47.93
CA GLU A 591 28.75 -2.63 48.60
C GLU A 591 27.23 -2.63 48.85
N LYS A 592 26.51 -1.51 48.62
CA LYS A 592 25.08 -1.38 48.97
C LYS A 592 24.08 -1.37 47.80
N CYS A 593 24.50 -1.13 46.55
CA CYS A 593 23.57 -1.18 45.41
C CYS A 593 23.42 -2.59 44.87
N LYS A 594 22.20 -3.13 44.97
CA LYS A 594 21.86 -4.47 44.44
C LYS A 594 20.78 -4.45 43.37
N ASP A 595 20.13 -3.31 43.14
CA ASP A 595 18.91 -3.25 42.33
C ASP A 595 19.21 -3.17 40.83
N ILE A 596 18.26 -3.66 40.02
CA ILE A 596 18.40 -3.82 38.58
C ILE A 596 17.34 -2.94 37.89
N PHE A 597 17.74 -2.23 36.85
CA PHE A 597 16.80 -1.53 35.98
C PHE A 597 16.56 -2.34 34.70
N LEU A 598 15.31 -2.60 34.36
CA LEU A 598 14.91 -3.33 33.16
C LEU A 598 13.99 -2.45 32.31
N THR A 599 14.33 -2.28 31.04
CA THR A 599 13.46 -1.64 30.05
C THR A 599 12.97 -2.67 29.04
N GLY A 600 11.76 -2.47 28.52
CA GLY A 600 11.11 -3.42 27.60
C GLY A 600 10.51 -4.64 28.31
N SER A 601 10.33 -4.58 29.64
CA SER A 601 9.82 -5.69 30.48
C SER A 601 8.44 -6.21 30.08
N THR A 602 7.68 -5.46 29.26
CA THR A 602 6.35 -5.82 28.77
C THR A 602 6.35 -6.43 27.36
N GLY A 603 7.49 -6.46 26.66
CA GLY A 603 7.63 -7.14 25.36
C GLY A 603 8.12 -8.57 25.51
N PHE A 604 8.06 -9.39 24.44
CA PHE A 604 8.44 -10.82 24.45
C PHE A 604 9.65 -11.12 25.32
N LEU A 605 10.82 -10.60 24.90
CA LEU A 605 12.10 -10.90 25.48
C LEU A 605 12.24 -10.34 26.89
N GLY A 606 11.65 -9.17 27.15
CA GLY A 606 11.70 -8.52 28.44
C GLY A 606 10.92 -9.26 29.52
N THR A 607 9.82 -9.94 29.16
CA THR A 607 9.08 -10.78 30.12
C THR A 607 9.88 -12.01 30.56
N TYR A 608 10.59 -12.66 29.64
CA TYR A 608 11.49 -13.78 29.97
C TYR A 608 12.71 -13.32 30.78
N LEU A 609 13.31 -12.17 30.41
CA LEU A 609 14.40 -11.58 31.18
C LEU A 609 13.96 -11.22 32.59
N LEU A 610 12.75 -10.66 32.75
CA LEU A 610 12.20 -10.34 34.07
C LEU A 610 12.04 -11.61 34.93
N ASP A 611 11.38 -12.64 34.40
CA ASP A 611 11.18 -13.93 35.08
C ASP A 611 12.52 -14.57 35.51
N GLU A 612 13.52 -14.51 34.65
CA GLU A 612 14.83 -15.11 34.94
C GLU A 612 15.66 -14.27 35.93
N LEU A 613 15.62 -12.94 35.83
CA LEU A 613 16.26 -12.04 36.81
C LEU A 613 15.65 -12.20 38.21
N LEU A 614 14.34 -12.46 38.29
CA LEU A 614 13.64 -12.73 39.55
C LEU A 614 14.06 -14.06 40.18
N LYS A 615 14.36 -15.07 39.37
CA LYS A 615 14.82 -16.39 39.84
C LYS A 615 16.29 -16.39 40.24
N GLN A 616 17.12 -15.65 39.53
CA GLN A 616 18.58 -15.73 39.66
C GLN A 616 19.18 -14.68 40.61
N THR A 617 18.43 -13.64 40.97
CA THR A 617 18.93 -12.57 41.83
C THR A 617 18.00 -12.37 43.02
N ASP A 618 18.50 -11.69 44.06
CA ASP A 618 17.70 -11.18 45.19
C ASP A 618 17.42 -9.67 45.08
N ALA A 619 17.77 -9.06 43.95
CA ALA A 619 17.62 -7.63 43.67
C ALA A 619 16.15 -7.20 43.57
N ASN A 620 15.86 -5.92 43.86
CA ASN A 620 14.64 -5.32 43.34
C ASN A 620 14.84 -4.98 41.86
N ILE A 621 13.83 -5.24 41.05
CA ILE A 621 13.85 -5.00 39.60
C ILE A 621 12.92 -3.85 39.29
N TYR A 622 13.50 -2.74 38.85
CA TYR A 622 12.80 -1.54 38.44
C TYR A 622 12.47 -1.67 36.95
N CYS A 623 11.20 -1.74 36.63
CA CYS A 623 10.71 -1.95 35.27
C CYS A 623 10.17 -0.64 34.70
N LEU A 624 10.76 -0.14 33.62
CA LEU A 624 10.21 1.00 32.89
C LEU A 624 8.98 0.56 32.08
N VAL A 625 7.82 1.14 32.38
CA VAL A 625 6.53 0.82 31.75
C VAL A 625 5.79 2.09 31.36
N ARG A 626 5.05 2.09 30.25
CA ARG A 626 4.41 3.31 29.71
C ARG A 626 3.07 3.68 30.36
N SER A 627 2.42 2.79 31.12
CA SER A 627 1.15 3.11 31.81
C SER A 627 0.87 2.24 33.04
N LYS A 628 0.08 2.77 34.00
CA LYS A 628 -0.46 2.05 35.17
C LYS A 628 -1.54 1.06 34.73
N ARG A 629 -1.16 -0.12 34.25
CA ARG A 629 -2.07 -1.28 34.27
C ARG A 629 -1.98 -1.98 35.62
N SER A 630 -3.13 -2.37 36.18
CA SER A 630 -3.21 -3.19 37.40
C SER A 630 -2.62 -4.58 37.15
N THR A 631 -1.33 -4.75 37.37
CA THR A 631 -0.69 -6.07 37.43
C THR A 631 -0.79 -6.61 38.86
N HIS A 632 -1.76 -7.49 39.13
CA HIS A 632 -1.63 -8.46 40.21
C HIS A 632 -1.02 -9.71 39.56
N THR A 633 0.14 -10.22 39.94
CA THR A 633 0.73 -10.42 41.27
C THR A 633 1.92 -9.51 41.56
N LEU A 634 1.88 -8.80 42.69
CA LEU A 634 3.06 -8.23 43.32
C LEU A 634 3.97 -9.38 43.78
N GLN A 635 4.88 -9.84 42.93
CA GLN A 635 6.15 -10.29 43.48
C GLN A 635 6.77 -9.06 44.13
N SER A 636 7.01 -9.13 45.44
CA SER A 636 7.41 -8.00 46.29
C SER A 636 8.67 -7.24 45.85
N ARG A 637 9.36 -7.73 44.83
CA ARG A 637 10.64 -7.25 44.32
C ARG A 637 10.56 -6.57 42.94
N VAL A 638 9.38 -6.50 42.30
CA VAL A 638 9.21 -5.77 41.03
C VAL A 638 8.64 -4.38 41.32
N ILE A 639 9.34 -3.34 40.85
CA ILE A 639 8.99 -1.93 41.05
C ILE A 639 8.74 -1.29 39.69
N TYR A 640 7.53 -0.82 39.44
CA TYR A 640 7.19 -0.20 38.16
C TYR A 640 7.52 1.31 38.17
N LEU A 641 8.28 1.75 37.18
CA LEU A 641 8.55 3.15 36.91
C LEU A 641 7.82 3.55 35.64
N TYR A 642 6.94 4.55 35.75
CA TYR A 642 6.10 4.98 34.65
C TYR A 642 6.81 6.03 33.82
N GLY A 643 7.21 5.67 32.60
CA GLY A 643 7.98 6.54 31.72
C GLY A 643 8.02 6.02 30.28
N ASP A 644 8.63 6.79 29.39
CA ASP A 644 8.75 6.50 27.97
C ASP A 644 10.17 6.71 27.45
N LEU A 645 10.69 5.72 26.72
CA LEU A 645 12.00 5.75 26.07
C LEU A 645 12.12 6.87 25.03
N THR A 646 11.00 7.37 24.50
CA THR A 646 11.00 8.47 23.52
C THR A 646 11.31 9.83 24.14
N LEU A 647 11.20 9.95 25.46
CA LEU A 647 11.30 11.21 26.18
C LEU A 647 12.66 11.37 26.90
N PRO A 648 13.15 12.61 27.09
CA PRO A 648 14.32 12.88 27.93
C PRO A 648 14.17 12.29 29.33
N GLN A 649 15.27 11.82 29.93
CA GLN A 649 15.26 11.15 31.24
C GLN A 649 14.25 9.98 31.32
N LEU A 650 13.96 9.34 30.18
CA LEU A 650 13.02 8.23 30.06
C LEU A 650 11.58 8.61 30.47
N GLY A 651 11.24 9.91 30.44
CA GLY A 651 9.93 10.42 30.88
C GLY A 651 9.68 10.28 32.39
N LEU A 652 10.72 10.03 33.19
CA LEU A 652 10.62 9.89 34.65
C LEU A 652 10.67 11.25 35.35
N HIS A 653 10.02 11.36 36.51
CA HIS A 653 10.19 12.53 37.36
C HIS A 653 11.64 12.62 37.85
N ASN A 654 12.17 13.84 38.05
CA ASN A 654 13.55 14.09 38.48
C ASN A 654 13.96 13.26 39.71
N ASP A 655 13.04 13.06 40.66
CA ASP A 655 13.28 12.26 41.87
C ASP A 655 13.43 10.77 41.57
N GLN A 656 12.62 10.23 40.64
CA GLN A 656 12.70 8.84 40.20
C GLN A 656 13.97 8.59 39.37
N TYR A 657 14.31 9.53 38.49
CA TYR A 657 15.53 9.47 37.70
C TYR A 657 16.78 9.54 38.61
N SER A 658 16.77 10.45 39.58
CA SER A 658 17.84 10.58 40.59
C SER A 658 17.93 9.36 41.50
N MET A 659 16.80 8.74 41.83
CA MET A 659 16.77 7.44 42.52
C MET A 659 17.45 6.36 41.69
N LEU A 660 17.17 6.25 40.38
CA LEU A 660 17.84 5.29 39.50
C LEU A 660 19.36 5.53 39.46
N VAL A 661 19.78 6.79 39.35
CA VAL A 661 21.21 7.17 39.40
C VAL A 661 21.86 6.67 40.70
N SER A 662 21.17 6.78 41.84
CA SER A 662 21.73 6.39 43.14
C SER A 662 21.65 4.89 43.48
N LYS A 663 20.75 4.12 42.84
CA LYS A 663 20.39 2.76 43.30
C LYS A 663 20.80 1.62 42.35
N MET A 664 21.02 1.89 41.07
CA MET A 664 21.15 0.82 40.08
C MET A 664 22.56 0.20 40.07
N ARG A 665 22.64 -1.12 40.18
CA ARG A 665 23.86 -1.90 39.96
C ARG A 665 24.05 -2.27 38.50
N SER A 666 22.94 -2.54 37.82
CA SER A 666 22.95 -3.01 36.43
C SER A 666 21.68 -2.55 35.72
N ILE A 667 21.83 -2.19 34.46
CA ILE A 667 20.74 -1.86 33.53
C ILE A 667 20.66 -2.99 32.50
N TYR A 668 19.47 -3.48 32.23
CA TYR A 668 19.16 -4.40 31.14
C TYR A 668 18.22 -3.67 30.17
N HIS A 669 18.70 -3.45 28.95
CA HIS A 669 17.98 -2.73 27.92
C HIS A 669 17.60 -3.63 26.77
N CYS A 670 16.30 -3.98 26.70
CA CYS A 670 15.71 -4.67 25.56
C CYS A 670 14.51 -3.92 24.95
N GLY A 671 14.13 -2.77 25.52
CA GLY A 671 13.03 -1.94 25.02
C GLY A 671 13.35 -1.30 23.67
N ALA A 672 12.40 -1.37 22.74
CA ALA A 672 12.46 -0.72 21.42
C ALA A 672 11.07 -0.64 20.80
N ASP A 673 10.86 0.32 19.90
CA ASP A 673 9.80 0.25 18.89
C ASP A 673 10.26 -0.69 17.77
N VAL A 674 9.52 -1.79 17.57
CA VAL A 674 9.84 -2.88 16.65
C VAL A 674 9.09 -2.79 15.32
N ASN A 675 8.43 -1.66 15.05
CA ASN A 675 7.67 -1.50 13.81
C ASN A 675 8.60 -1.38 12.59
N VAL A 676 8.80 -2.49 11.88
CA VAL A 676 9.71 -2.63 10.73
C VAL A 676 9.29 -1.82 9.49
N ILE A 677 8.04 -1.33 9.44
CA ILE A 677 7.52 -0.52 8.32
C ILE A 677 7.89 0.95 8.51
N LYS A 678 8.12 1.39 9.74
CA LYS A 678 8.48 2.79 10.05
C LYS A 678 9.89 3.13 9.53
N SER A 679 10.05 4.38 9.11
CA SER A 679 11.35 4.89 8.69
C SER A 679 12.30 4.98 9.89
N TYR A 680 13.60 5.09 9.62
CA TYR A 680 14.59 5.33 10.67
C TYR A 680 14.26 6.59 11.49
N THR A 681 13.78 7.65 10.84
CA THR A 681 13.43 8.93 11.48
C THR A 681 12.34 8.75 12.53
N ASP A 682 11.33 7.94 12.24
CA ASP A 682 10.19 7.71 13.15
C ASP A 682 10.57 6.82 14.34
N LEU A 683 11.51 5.90 14.12
CA LEU A 683 12.01 4.97 15.15
C LEU A 683 13.15 5.57 16.00
N ARG A 684 13.77 6.64 15.53
CA ARG A 684 14.96 7.25 16.12
C ARG A 684 14.78 7.65 17.58
N SER A 685 13.64 8.20 17.96
CA SER A 685 13.38 8.65 19.33
C SER A 685 13.41 7.49 20.32
N ALA A 686 12.64 6.43 20.06
CA ALA A 686 12.55 5.27 20.94
C ALA A 686 13.82 4.43 20.94
N ASN A 687 14.38 4.17 19.75
CA ASN A 687 15.41 3.14 19.58
C ASN A 687 16.83 3.68 19.73
N VAL A 688 17.07 4.95 19.37
CA VAL A 688 18.41 5.55 19.37
C VAL A 688 18.56 6.54 20.52
N LEU A 689 17.66 7.54 20.62
CA LEU A 689 17.72 8.53 21.71
C LEU A 689 17.42 7.90 23.06
N GLY A 690 16.46 6.98 23.15
CA GLY A 690 16.18 6.23 24.38
C GLY A 690 17.39 5.39 24.84
N THR A 691 18.11 4.75 23.91
CA THR A 691 19.36 4.05 24.25
C THR A 691 20.43 5.04 24.75
N LEU A 692 20.52 6.23 24.17
CA LEU A 692 21.43 7.26 24.65
C LEU A 692 21.10 7.73 26.07
N GLU A 693 19.83 7.95 26.40
CA GLU A 693 19.40 8.31 27.77
C GLU A 693 19.77 7.21 28.77
N LEU A 694 19.71 5.93 28.39
CA LEU A 694 20.15 4.82 29.22
C LEU A 694 21.67 4.76 29.39
N ILE A 695 22.45 5.10 28.36
CA ILE A 695 23.91 5.25 28.46
C ILE A 695 24.24 6.40 29.42
N LYS A 696 23.55 7.54 29.31
CA LYS A 696 23.71 8.67 30.25
C LYS A 696 23.40 8.24 31.68
N LEU A 697 22.29 7.55 31.89
CA LEU A 697 21.92 6.99 33.19
C LEU A 697 23.01 6.04 33.73
N ALA A 698 23.53 5.14 32.90
CA ALA A 698 24.59 4.21 33.28
C ALA A 698 25.88 4.92 33.69
N CYS A 699 26.26 5.99 32.96
CA CYS A 699 27.42 6.81 33.32
C CYS A 699 27.21 7.55 34.65
N LEU A 700 26.05 8.17 34.84
CA LEU A 700 25.71 8.89 36.08
C LEU A 700 25.62 7.94 37.28
N ALA A 701 25.01 6.77 37.10
CA ALA A 701 24.92 5.71 38.11
C ALA A 701 26.24 4.95 38.30
N ASN A 702 27.20 5.16 37.40
CA ASN A 702 28.43 4.40 37.30
C ASN A 702 28.15 2.87 37.34
N CYS A 703 27.20 2.39 36.55
CA CYS A 703 26.72 1.01 36.62
C CYS A 703 26.84 0.29 35.28
N ARG A 704 26.76 -1.05 35.30
CA ARG A 704 26.86 -1.86 34.08
C ARG A 704 25.60 -1.69 33.24
N ILE A 705 25.73 -1.56 31.92
CA ILE A 705 24.60 -1.63 31.00
C ILE A 705 24.72 -2.85 30.08
N ASN A 706 23.67 -3.65 30.05
CA ASN A 706 23.55 -4.83 29.20
C ASN A 706 22.51 -4.49 28.13
N TYR A 707 22.98 -4.30 26.89
CA TYR A 707 22.15 -4.07 25.73
C TYR A 707 21.82 -5.39 25.05
N ILE A 708 20.52 -5.68 24.92
CA ILE A 708 20.06 -6.89 24.24
C ILE A 708 19.62 -6.50 22.84
N SER A 709 20.45 -6.87 21.86
CA SER A 709 20.25 -6.59 20.46
C SER A 709 19.63 -7.77 19.74
N THR A 710 18.50 -7.53 19.07
CA THR A 710 17.77 -8.53 18.30
C THR A 710 18.23 -8.63 16.85
N LEU A 711 19.35 -7.98 16.48
CA LEU A 711 19.90 -8.03 15.11
C LEU A 711 20.19 -9.46 14.62
N SER A 712 20.52 -10.40 15.50
CA SER A 712 20.80 -11.79 15.14
C SER A 712 19.57 -12.60 14.70
N VAL A 713 18.38 -12.02 14.80
CA VAL A 713 17.11 -12.62 14.37
C VAL A 713 16.61 -11.97 13.06
N LEU A 714 17.35 -10.97 12.54
CA LEU A 714 16.99 -10.21 11.33
C LEU A 714 17.79 -10.70 10.12
N ASP A 715 17.23 -10.59 8.90
CA ASP A 715 17.92 -10.92 7.65
C ASP A 715 19.13 -9.98 7.48
N GLU A 716 20.29 -10.54 7.12
CA GLU A 716 21.52 -9.77 6.95
C GLU A 716 21.45 -8.70 5.84
N ASN A 717 20.49 -8.82 4.92
CA ASN A 717 20.26 -7.86 3.83
C ASN A 717 19.13 -6.85 4.13
N ASP A 718 18.50 -6.90 5.30
CA ASP A 718 17.40 -6.00 5.67
C ASP A 718 17.95 -4.58 5.94
N GLN A 719 17.38 -3.59 5.25
CA GLN A 719 17.74 -2.16 5.33
C GLN A 719 16.60 -1.30 5.91
N SER A 720 15.65 -1.92 6.60
CA SER A 720 14.52 -1.22 7.24
C SER A 720 14.99 -0.19 8.26
N GLY A 721 14.13 0.80 8.53
CA GLY A 721 14.38 1.81 9.56
C GLY A 721 14.65 1.19 10.93
N TYR A 722 14.04 0.03 11.21
CA TYR A 722 14.28 -0.74 12.42
C TYR A 722 15.71 -1.29 12.48
N VAL A 723 16.19 -1.97 11.42
CA VAL A 723 17.57 -2.46 11.35
C VAL A 723 18.58 -1.31 11.47
N GLN A 724 18.34 -0.23 10.73
CA GLN A 724 19.17 0.98 10.78
C GLN A 724 19.25 1.53 12.21
N SER A 725 18.10 1.67 12.90
CA SER A 725 18.06 2.18 14.27
C SER A 725 18.81 1.27 15.26
N LYS A 726 18.73 -0.05 15.12
CA LYS A 726 19.44 -1.02 15.97
C LYS A 726 20.94 -1.03 15.73
N GLN A 727 21.39 -0.94 14.48
CA GLN A 727 22.81 -0.80 14.14
C GLN A 727 23.41 0.46 14.76
N VAL A 728 22.69 1.58 14.71
CA VAL A 728 23.13 2.84 15.34
C VAL A 728 23.24 2.67 16.87
N SER A 729 22.25 2.06 17.52
CA SER A 729 22.27 1.84 18.98
C SER A 729 23.37 0.89 19.45
N GLU A 730 23.68 -0.17 18.69
CA GLU A 730 24.86 -1.00 18.97
C GLU A 730 26.17 -0.22 18.84
N CYS A 731 26.29 0.66 17.83
CA CYS A 731 27.47 1.51 17.69
C CYS A 731 27.61 2.48 18.87
N LEU A 732 26.51 3.07 19.36
CA LEU A 732 26.52 3.91 20.56
C LEU A 732 27.00 3.13 21.79
N MET A 733 26.56 1.88 21.95
CA MET A 733 27.02 0.99 23.02
C MET A 733 28.52 0.67 22.92
N LYS A 734 29.04 0.39 21.71
CA LYS A 734 30.47 0.20 21.46
C LYS A 734 31.28 1.45 21.83
N LYS A 735 30.84 2.63 21.37
CA LYS A 735 31.47 3.93 21.69
C LYS A 735 31.45 4.26 23.18
N ALA A 736 30.39 3.88 23.90
CA ALA A 736 30.32 4.04 25.35
C ALA A 736 31.34 3.12 26.07
N SER A 737 31.51 1.89 25.57
CA SER A 737 32.53 0.96 26.07
C SER A 737 33.97 1.45 25.85
N GLU A 738 34.24 2.11 24.72
CA GLU A 738 35.53 2.77 24.44
C GLU A 738 35.84 3.92 25.40
N ARG A 739 34.83 4.43 26.13
CA ARG A 739 34.94 5.49 27.15
C ARG A 739 34.81 4.94 28.57
N ASP A 740 35.30 3.72 28.79
CA ASP A 740 35.39 3.04 30.09
C ASP A 740 34.05 2.70 30.77
N LEU A 741 32.90 2.85 30.10
CA LEU A 741 31.63 2.34 30.62
C LEU A 741 31.61 0.82 30.53
N THR A 742 31.17 0.13 31.59
CA THR A 742 30.99 -1.33 31.53
C THR A 742 29.75 -1.68 30.71
N VAL A 743 29.95 -2.10 29.46
CA VAL A 743 28.88 -2.45 28.51
C VAL A 743 28.94 -3.95 28.15
N SER A 744 27.78 -4.60 28.08
CA SER A 744 27.62 -5.89 27.39
C SER A 744 26.66 -5.72 26.22
N ILE A 745 27.00 -6.23 25.03
CA ILE A 745 26.07 -6.35 23.91
C ILE A 745 25.74 -7.84 23.72
N LEU A 746 24.47 -8.20 23.90
CA LEU A 746 23.98 -9.57 23.82
C LEU A 746 23.14 -9.74 22.56
N ARG A 747 23.45 -10.75 21.74
CA ARG A 747 22.75 -11.04 20.48
C ARG A 747 22.14 -12.45 20.50
N PRO A 748 20.86 -12.61 20.89
CA PRO A 748 20.21 -13.92 20.94
C PRO A 748 20.04 -14.47 19.52
N GLY A 749 20.84 -15.45 19.10
CA GLY A 749 20.67 -16.12 17.80
C GLY A 749 21.95 -16.34 16.99
N LYS A 750 23.03 -15.57 17.19
CA LYS A 750 24.29 -15.79 16.48
C LYS A 750 25.01 -17.00 17.08
N ASN A 751 25.23 -18.06 16.28
CA ASN A 751 26.16 -19.12 16.67
C ASN A 751 27.56 -18.51 16.77
N THR A 752 28.07 -18.29 17.99
CA THR A 752 29.50 -18.25 18.22
C THR A 752 30.00 -19.70 18.23
N SER A 753 30.15 -20.26 17.03
CA SER A 753 30.98 -21.43 16.80
C SER A 753 32.44 -20.99 16.89
N SER A 754 32.94 -20.71 18.09
CA SER A 754 34.37 -20.66 18.35
C SER A 754 34.66 -20.92 19.82
N THR A 755 35.05 -22.18 20.05
CA THR A 755 35.90 -22.71 21.13
C THR A 755 35.20 -23.21 22.39
N ILE A 756 34.89 -24.52 22.37
CA ILE A 756 35.23 -25.41 23.49
C ILE A 756 36.76 -25.40 23.61
N ILE A 757 37.29 -24.83 24.70
CA ILE A 757 38.20 -25.50 25.64
C ILE A 757 37.76 -25.09 27.04
#